data_AF-A0A2Z5R0I3-F1
#
_entry.id   AF-A0A2Z5R0I3-F1
#
_cell.length_a   1.000
_cell.length_b   1.000
_cell.length_c   1.000
_cell.angle_alpha   90.00
_cell.angle_beta   90.00
_cell.angle_gamma   90.00
#
_symmetry.space_group_name_H-M   'P 1'
#
loop_
_entity.id
_entity.type
_entity.pdbx_description
1 polymer ?
#
loop_
_entity_poly.entity_id
_entity_poly.type
_entity_poly.pdbx_seq_one_letter_code
_entity_poly.pdbx_strand_id
1 'polypeptide(L)'
;MATLHQVILRRTGVYILPGEPANRWIIETPTITEGLRHRVRRILGPRIEELTELGVAIAQDSRAVLATMSYTEFDEFTADWKHLRGARGGRAFRRDFDMRQLHLSDRQRYTEQILHYITRSIATGDLLDAFAPREDREFYTPIYGHLKHPLLPYDTQDPRPRTTYRRGERDQNQVILLRGNTPCAALAQELFTAIAAQNQVYSETDRADLLTLADYLRAYHKLPALEHASAYRENLAFLTVHIDRCYVQQMRTLNEVLRLAVAFSGANGNEADLSLSTPTRLRLRRSERTLIARLINRLCERDYAAARYDTASRSEQFKRLARTIHPGDYPSLKHLQRWADDLYRGRMRSFESEVDAAYRSKNAEQVVRLLSSRPGVFARQLSRAFRAFPDEEQVIADGFARIAPRVALPVLVQLYNLYTNLRRGSTQHRLVIDKAGMGTVTDASRHTRTQVQLGLQAIENGFAARLENTKIYTPDGMDIYTPTGAGKLIMPLGNRNSSQSLDGLCRFSRVPLHEGAHKIIRLFVYWDSPADIDLSLMLYDAKGEPLGGVWYGDQQVDDYAYHSGDVTDGTGGAWEFIDLNIAEALAQKVRYAIPTVHLYAGYGGTHVHGPQECPCQKLYRQERTLADVNDLFVGFTMVPRAGAGKDVHEVSQVRTKFMLTSAGRGSLPLIFDLRERVVTVTDAGLRGYINIVESARTVQAMLETFRHHRPMTVADYLALTWANVVEAPDEADICLEPTVASLSQLYLQNTSPQ
;
A
#
# COMPACT_ATOMS: atom_id res chain seq x y z
N MET A 1 -3.11 -8.35 -26.48
CA MET A 1 -3.77 -7.02 -26.58
C MET A 1 -4.64 -6.72 -25.36
N ALA A 2 -5.57 -7.59 -24.94
CA ALA A 2 -6.38 -7.38 -23.73
C ALA A 2 -5.54 -7.04 -22.47
N THR A 3 -4.51 -7.82 -22.16
CA THR A 3 -3.61 -7.55 -21.01
C THR A 3 -2.90 -6.19 -21.11
N LEU A 4 -2.57 -5.73 -22.33
CA LEU A 4 -1.96 -4.41 -22.54
C LEU A 4 -2.98 -3.29 -22.28
N HIS A 5 -4.22 -3.44 -22.75
CA HIS A 5 -5.29 -2.47 -22.49
C HIS A 5 -5.58 -2.35 -20.99
N GLN A 6 -5.59 -3.48 -20.27
CA GLN A 6 -5.74 -3.48 -18.82
C GLN A 6 -4.61 -2.72 -18.12
N VAL A 7 -3.36 -2.90 -18.55
CA VAL A 7 -2.20 -2.18 -18.00
C VAL A 7 -2.35 -0.66 -18.25
N ILE A 8 -2.66 -0.26 -19.47
CA ILE A 8 -2.81 1.16 -19.85
C ILE A 8 -3.97 1.79 -19.07
N LEU A 9 -5.15 1.15 -19.07
CA LEU A 9 -6.34 1.64 -18.38
C LEU A 9 -6.09 1.78 -16.87
N ARG A 10 -5.42 0.81 -16.24
CA ARG A 10 -5.10 0.87 -14.80
C ARG A 10 -4.15 2.02 -14.47
N ARG A 11 -3.14 2.25 -15.32
CA ARG A 11 -2.07 3.22 -15.06
C ARG A 11 -2.43 4.66 -15.45
N THR A 12 -3.31 4.85 -16.43
CA THR A 12 -3.56 6.16 -17.05
C THR A 12 -5.03 6.58 -17.09
N GLY A 13 -5.98 5.65 -16.88
CA GLY A 13 -7.38 5.91 -17.14
C GLY A 13 -7.74 5.98 -18.63
N VAL A 14 -6.82 5.62 -19.53
CA VAL A 14 -7.05 5.60 -20.99
C VAL A 14 -7.43 4.20 -21.46
N TYR A 15 -8.47 4.07 -22.28
CA TYR A 15 -8.83 2.83 -22.96
C TYR A 15 -8.76 3.00 -24.48
N ILE A 16 -8.01 2.13 -25.15
CA ILE A 16 -7.74 2.24 -26.60
C ILE A 16 -8.56 1.19 -27.35
N LEU A 17 -9.41 1.64 -28.27
CA LEU A 17 -10.27 0.79 -29.09
C LEU A 17 -9.61 0.47 -30.43
N PRO A 18 -9.65 -0.80 -30.89
CA PRO A 18 -9.06 -1.20 -32.16
C PRO A 18 -9.87 -0.66 -33.37
N GLY A 19 -9.15 -0.37 -34.45
CA GLY A 19 -9.74 -0.24 -35.79
C GLY A 19 -10.68 0.95 -36.02
N GLU A 20 -11.43 0.87 -37.12
CA GLU A 20 -12.43 1.85 -37.51
C GLU A 20 -13.77 1.62 -36.80
N PRO A 21 -14.57 2.67 -36.55
CA PRO A 21 -15.78 2.58 -35.75
C PRO A 21 -16.85 1.68 -36.40
N ALA A 22 -17.41 0.76 -35.63
CA ALA A 22 -18.49 -0.14 -36.08
C ALA A 22 -19.73 0.62 -36.57
N ASN A 23 -19.98 1.82 -36.02
CA ASN A 23 -21.07 2.71 -36.41
C ASN A 23 -20.57 3.95 -37.17
N ARG A 24 -19.79 3.77 -38.24
CA ARG A 24 -19.21 4.85 -39.07
C ARG A 24 -20.24 5.88 -39.55
N TRP A 25 -21.46 5.45 -39.82
CA TRP A 25 -22.60 6.30 -40.20
C TRP A 25 -22.95 7.38 -39.17
N ILE A 26 -22.60 7.20 -37.88
CA ILE A 26 -22.80 8.23 -36.84
C ILE A 26 -21.85 9.43 -37.05
N ILE A 27 -20.68 9.20 -37.65
CA ILE A 27 -19.63 10.21 -37.88
C ILE A 27 -19.81 10.88 -39.26
N GLU A 28 -20.27 10.13 -40.26
CA GLU A 28 -20.31 10.58 -41.67
C GLU A 28 -21.58 11.36 -42.04
N THR A 29 -22.52 11.56 -41.11
CA THR A 29 -23.76 12.30 -41.42
C THR A 29 -23.60 13.79 -41.08
N PRO A 30 -23.50 14.71 -42.05
CA PRO A 30 -23.24 16.14 -41.80
C PRO A 30 -24.43 16.86 -41.15
N THR A 31 -25.63 16.29 -41.31
CA THR A 31 -26.90 16.80 -40.77
C THR A 31 -27.48 15.79 -39.80
N ILE A 32 -27.36 16.08 -38.50
CA ILE A 32 -27.96 15.27 -37.45
C ILE A 32 -29.48 15.45 -37.49
N THR A 33 -30.19 14.56 -38.20
CA THR A 33 -31.66 14.50 -38.19
C THR A 33 -32.18 14.13 -36.79
N GLU A 34 -33.40 14.56 -36.45
CA GLU A 34 -34.01 14.28 -35.14
C GLU A 34 -34.09 12.77 -34.83
N GLY A 35 -34.31 11.95 -35.87
CA GLY A 35 -34.28 10.48 -35.77
C GLY A 35 -32.89 9.91 -35.45
N LEU A 36 -31.82 10.53 -35.95
CA LEU A 36 -30.44 10.17 -35.61
C LEU A 36 -30.12 10.55 -34.16
N ARG A 37 -30.54 11.73 -33.69
CA ARG A 37 -30.41 12.16 -32.27
C ARG A 37 -31.11 11.18 -31.35
N HIS A 38 -32.31 10.74 -31.72
CA HIS A 38 -33.08 9.79 -30.92
C HIS A 38 -32.38 8.42 -30.85
N ARG A 39 -31.87 7.89 -31.98
CA ARG A 39 -31.12 6.63 -32.02
C ARG A 39 -29.83 6.70 -31.19
N VAL A 40 -29.07 7.78 -31.32
CA VAL A 40 -27.83 8.01 -30.55
C VAL A 40 -28.13 8.10 -29.06
N ARG A 41 -29.17 8.85 -28.64
CA ARG A 41 -29.63 8.91 -27.24
C ARG A 41 -30.05 7.54 -26.70
N ARG A 42 -30.68 6.70 -27.51
CA ARG A 42 -31.13 5.36 -27.12
C ARG A 42 -29.97 4.38 -26.90
N ILE A 43 -28.81 4.61 -27.50
CA ILE A 43 -27.58 3.80 -27.28
C ILE A 43 -26.73 4.39 -26.14
N LEU A 44 -26.51 5.71 -26.14
CA LEU A 44 -25.68 6.39 -25.14
C LEU A 44 -26.31 6.39 -23.76
N GLY A 45 -27.63 6.55 -23.65
CA GLY A 45 -28.33 6.61 -22.37
C GLY A 45 -28.06 5.37 -21.50
N PRO A 46 -28.41 4.15 -21.97
CA PRO A 46 -28.17 2.91 -21.24
C PRO A 46 -26.68 2.67 -20.93
N ARG A 47 -25.78 2.97 -21.87
CA ARG A 47 -24.32 2.83 -21.64
C ARG A 47 -23.80 3.77 -20.57
N ILE A 48 -24.22 5.04 -20.60
CA ILE A 48 -23.84 6.01 -19.57
C ILE A 48 -24.41 5.56 -18.22
N GLU A 49 -25.63 5.07 -18.19
CA GLU A 49 -26.25 4.53 -16.97
C GLU A 49 -25.45 3.35 -16.40
N GLU A 50 -25.13 2.35 -17.21
CA GLU A 50 -24.31 1.20 -16.80
C GLU A 50 -22.90 1.62 -16.34
N LEU A 51 -22.24 2.51 -17.06
CA LEU A 51 -20.93 3.04 -16.66
C LEU A 51 -21.02 3.86 -15.36
N THR A 52 -22.09 4.62 -15.20
CA THR A 52 -22.40 5.37 -13.98
C THR A 52 -22.60 4.41 -12.80
N GLU A 53 -23.27 3.26 -13.00
CA GLU A 53 -23.39 2.23 -11.96
C GLU A 53 -22.02 1.64 -11.56
N LEU A 54 -21.12 1.44 -12.52
CA LEU A 54 -19.76 0.94 -12.30
C LEU A 54 -18.78 1.99 -11.76
N GLY A 55 -19.26 3.18 -11.41
CA GLY A 55 -18.45 4.29 -10.90
C GLY A 55 -17.57 4.96 -11.97
N VAL A 56 -17.77 4.69 -13.25
CA VAL A 56 -17.00 5.26 -14.37
C VAL A 56 -17.54 6.64 -14.75
N ALA A 57 -16.68 7.66 -14.77
CA ALA A 57 -16.91 8.82 -15.63
C ALA A 57 -16.31 8.55 -17.00
N ILE A 58 -17.02 8.90 -18.07
CA ILE A 58 -16.41 9.08 -19.39
C ILE A 58 -16.16 10.56 -19.60
N ALA A 59 -14.94 10.91 -20.05
CA ALA A 59 -14.61 12.28 -20.41
C ALA A 59 -15.59 12.83 -21.45
N GLN A 60 -15.89 14.13 -21.39
CA GLN A 60 -16.89 14.75 -22.27
C GLN A 60 -16.60 14.48 -23.75
N ASP A 61 -15.33 14.58 -24.13
CA ASP A 61 -14.86 14.36 -25.50
C ASP A 61 -14.86 12.88 -25.91
N SER A 62 -14.89 11.97 -24.94
CA SER A 62 -14.96 10.52 -25.18
C SER A 62 -16.39 9.99 -25.38
N ARG A 63 -17.43 10.82 -25.19
CA ARG A 63 -18.83 10.42 -25.41
C ARG A 63 -19.14 10.09 -26.87
N ALA A 64 -18.49 10.78 -27.81
CA ALA A 64 -18.61 10.48 -29.22
C ALA A 64 -18.06 9.07 -29.52
N VAL A 65 -16.89 8.75 -28.96
CA VAL A 65 -16.26 7.42 -29.08
C VAL A 65 -17.15 6.34 -28.47
N LEU A 66 -17.69 6.57 -27.27
CA LEU A 66 -18.64 5.66 -26.60
C LEU A 66 -19.89 5.36 -27.44
N ALA A 67 -20.41 6.35 -28.17
CA ALA A 67 -21.56 6.18 -29.05
C ALA A 67 -21.26 5.26 -30.25
N THR A 68 -20.00 5.24 -30.69
CA THR A 68 -19.55 4.45 -31.84
C THR A 68 -19.10 3.03 -31.50
N MET A 69 -18.97 2.69 -30.21
CA MET A 69 -18.57 1.35 -29.78
C MET A 69 -19.60 0.29 -30.19
N SER A 70 -19.13 -0.88 -30.63
CA SER A 70 -19.97 -2.07 -30.74
C SER A 70 -20.42 -2.56 -29.36
N TYR A 71 -21.40 -3.47 -29.28
CA TYR A 71 -21.76 -4.10 -28.01
C TYR A 71 -20.57 -4.87 -27.42
N THR A 72 -19.86 -5.66 -28.25
CA THR A 72 -18.67 -6.40 -27.84
C THR A 72 -17.56 -5.50 -27.29
N GLU A 73 -17.25 -4.39 -27.95
CA GLU A 73 -16.23 -3.44 -27.47
C GLU A 73 -16.61 -2.83 -26.12
N PHE A 74 -17.90 -2.61 -25.89
CA PHE A 74 -18.43 -2.08 -24.64
C PHE A 74 -18.42 -3.14 -23.52
N ASP A 75 -18.76 -4.38 -23.84
CA ASP A 75 -18.68 -5.51 -22.91
C ASP A 75 -17.23 -5.80 -22.52
N GLU A 76 -16.28 -5.75 -23.46
CA GLU A 76 -14.84 -5.89 -23.19
C GLU A 76 -14.32 -4.75 -22.31
N PHE A 77 -14.67 -3.49 -22.63
CA PHE A 77 -14.28 -2.34 -21.80
C PHE A 77 -14.82 -2.46 -20.37
N THR A 78 -16.09 -2.81 -20.21
CA THR A 78 -16.70 -2.95 -18.88
C THR A 78 -16.13 -4.16 -18.13
N ALA A 79 -15.80 -5.26 -18.81
CA ALA A 79 -15.11 -6.40 -18.22
C ALA A 79 -13.71 -6.04 -17.73
N ASP A 80 -12.92 -5.34 -18.54
CA ASP A 80 -11.60 -4.83 -18.15
C ASP A 80 -11.71 -3.85 -16.98
N TRP A 81 -12.67 -2.94 -16.98
CA TRP A 81 -12.91 -2.02 -15.86
C TRP A 81 -13.29 -2.76 -14.57
N LYS A 82 -14.20 -3.74 -14.66
CA LYS A 82 -14.64 -4.56 -13.52
C LYS A 82 -13.47 -5.32 -12.90
N HIS A 83 -12.61 -5.89 -13.75
CA HIS A 83 -11.38 -6.55 -13.32
C HIS A 83 -10.41 -5.60 -12.60
N LEU A 84 -10.23 -4.38 -13.12
CA LEU A 84 -9.22 -3.44 -12.63
C LEU A 84 -9.58 -2.65 -11.36
N ARG A 85 -10.84 -2.23 -11.22
CA ARG A 85 -11.27 -1.32 -10.14
C ARG A 85 -12.04 -2.02 -9.03
N GLY A 86 -12.15 -3.35 -9.11
CA GLY A 86 -12.86 -4.14 -8.13
C GLY A 86 -14.34 -3.78 -8.08
N ALA A 87 -14.98 -3.56 -9.24
CA ALA A 87 -16.44 -3.58 -9.30
C ALA A 87 -16.88 -5.02 -9.07
N ARG A 88 -16.87 -5.39 -7.79
CA ARG A 88 -17.21 -6.71 -7.30
C ARG A 88 -18.50 -6.55 -6.53
N GLY A 89 -19.53 -7.27 -6.98
CA GLY A 89 -20.63 -7.58 -6.09
C GLY A 89 -20.08 -8.35 -4.89
N GLY A 90 -20.84 -8.36 -3.80
CA GLY A 90 -20.49 -9.17 -2.65
C GLY A 90 -21.71 -9.38 -1.77
N ARG A 91 -21.63 -10.39 -0.92
CA ARG A 91 -22.62 -10.62 0.13
C ARG A 91 -22.31 -9.72 1.32
N ALA A 92 -23.33 -9.08 1.87
CA ALA A 92 -23.26 -8.41 3.17
C ALA A 92 -24.20 -9.15 4.12
N PHE A 93 -23.85 -9.25 5.40
CA PHE A 93 -24.73 -9.89 6.40
C PHE A 93 -26.14 -9.27 6.38
N ARG A 94 -26.22 -7.92 6.31
CA ARG A 94 -27.47 -7.18 6.11
C ARG A 94 -27.37 -6.21 4.94
N ARG A 95 -28.19 -6.46 3.91
CA ARG A 95 -28.25 -5.65 2.69
C ARG A 95 -28.91 -4.29 2.88
N ASP A 96 -29.75 -4.15 3.89
CA ASP A 96 -30.51 -2.94 4.23
C ASP A 96 -29.90 -2.18 5.41
N PHE A 97 -28.61 -2.40 5.70
CA PHE A 97 -27.90 -1.87 6.87
C PHE A 97 -28.17 -0.38 7.11
N ASP A 98 -28.79 -0.12 8.26
CA ASP A 98 -29.23 1.18 8.74
C ASP A 98 -28.91 1.28 10.25
N MET A 99 -28.19 2.33 10.68
CA MET A 99 -27.91 2.55 12.11
C MET A 99 -29.17 2.53 12.97
N ARG A 100 -30.29 3.02 12.44
CA ARG A 100 -31.53 3.06 13.23
C ARG A 100 -32.23 1.73 13.09
N GLN A 101 -31.73 0.71 13.78
CA GLN A 101 -32.46 -0.55 13.95
C GLN A 101 -33.69 -0.32 14.85
N LEU A 102 -34.73 0.31 14.31
CA LEU A 102 -36.05 0.42 14.94
C LEU A 102 -36.90 -0.85 14.76
N HIS A 103 -36.35 -1.93 14.19
CA HIS A 103 -37.15 -3.07 13.72
C HIS A 103 -36.80 -4.43 14.33
N LEU A 104 -35.65 -4.58 15.00
CA LEU A 104 -35.23 -5.86 15.59
C LEU A 104 -34.78 -5.66 17.04
N SER A 105 -35.30 -6.50 17.94
CA SER A 105 -34.86 -6.59 19.34
C SER A 105 -33.48 -7.26 19.45
N ASP A 106 -32.77 -7.04 20.57
CA ASP A 106 -31.50 -7.71 20.89
C ASP A 106 -31.59 -9.23 20.72
N ARG A 107 -32.71 -9.81 21.15
CA ARG A 107 -32.98 -11.24 21.02
C ARG A 107 -33.03 -11.69 19.56
N GLN A 108 -33.65 -10.92 18.67
CA GLN A 108 -33.72 -11.25 17.25
C GLN A 108 -32.35 -11.15 16.59
N ARG A 109 -31.58 -10.10 16.89
CA ARG A 109 -30.19 -9.97 16.42
C ARG A 109 -29.33 -11.16 16.84
N TYR A 110 -29.35 -11.48 18.14
CA TYR A 110 -28.59 -12.60 18.70
C TYR A 110 -29.00 -13.94 18.07
N THR A 111 -30.30 -14.12 17.82
CA THR A 111 -30.82 -15.33 17.16
C THR A 111 -30.33 -15.43 15.72
N GLU A 112 -30.41 -14.36 14.93
CA GLU A 112 -29.91 -14.34 13.54
C GLU A 112 -28.41 -14.64 13.48
N GLN A 113 -27.64 -14.10 14.44
CA GLN A 113 -26.20 -14.34 14.54
C GLN A 113 -25.87 -15.79 14.90
N ILE A 114 -26.54 -16.37 15.90
CA ILE A 114 -26.35 -17.79 16.25
C ILE A 114 -26.69 -18.68 15.06
N LEU A 115 -27.80 -18.40 14.37
CA LEU A 115 -28.21 -19.19 13.21
C LEU A 115 -27.15 -19.15 12.11
N HIS A 116 -26.53 -17.99 11.84
CA HIS A 116 -25.41 -17.89 10.89
C HIS A 116 -24.26 -18.86 11.24
N TYR A 117 -23.78 -18.83 12.49
CA TYR A 117 -22.69 -19.73 12.94
C TYR A 117 -23.06 -21.22 12.91
N ILE A 118 -24.30 -21.55 13.28
CA ILE A 118 -24.79 -22.94 13.22
C ILE A 118 -24.86 -23.41 11.77
N THR A 119 -25.36 -22.59 10.84
CA THR A 119 -25.49 -22.95 9.42
C THR A 119 -24.16 -23.12 8.69
N ARG A 120 -23.07 -22.48 9.17
CA ARG A 120 -21.70 -22.71 8.67
C ARG A 120 -21.14 -24.07 9.08
N SER A 121 -21.57 -24.58 10.24
CA SER A 121 -20.99 -25.76 10.90
C SER A 121 -21.63 -27.08 10.46
N ILE A 122 -22.79 -27.02 9.79
CA ILE A 122 -23.63 -28.18 9.47
C ILE A 122 -23.99 -28.12 7.99
N ALA A 123 -23.70 -29.18 7.23
CA ALA A 123 -24.12 -29.27 5.84
C ALA A 123 -25.65 -29.14 5.74
N THR A 124 -26.15 -28.42 4.74
CA THR A 124 -27.57 -28.03 4.62
C THR A 124 -28.56 -29.21 4.70
N GLY A 125 -28.11 -30.44 4.39
CA GLY A 125 -28.88 -31.67 4.54
C GLY A 125 -29.05 -32.15 5.99
N ASP A 126 -28.04 -31.97 6.84
CA ASP A 126 -28.02 -32.47 8.22
C ASP A 126 -28.80 -31.55 9.19
N LEU A 127 -29.02 -30.28 8.83
CA LEU A 127 -29.77 -29.31 9.64
C LEU A 127 -31.25 -29.68 9.81
N LEU A 128 -31.85 -30.31 8.78
CA LEU A 128 -33.25 -30.73 8.81
C LEU A 128 -33.46 -31.98 9.68
N ASP A 129 -32.46 -32.87 9.73
CA ASP A 129 -32.52 -34.13 10.48
C ASP A 129 -32.05 -33.97 11.95
N ALA A 130 -31.11 -33.06 12.23
CA ALA A 130 -30.54 -32.88 13.57
C ALA A 130 -31.45 -32.09 14.53
N PHE A 131 -32.29 -31.18 14.05
CA PHE A 131 -33.09 -30.28 14.89
C PHE A 131 -34.60 -30.58 14.91
N ALA A 132 -35.03 -31.70 14.32
CA ALA A 132 -36.43 -32.10 14.32
C ALA A 132 -36.68 -33.55 14.77
N PRO A 133 -36.40 -33.93 16.03
CA PRO A 133 -37.21 -34.96 16.68
C PRO A 133 -38.67 -34.50 16.65
N ARG A 134 -39.60 -35.39 16.26
CA ARG A 134 -41.03 -35.07 16.09
C ARG A 134 -41.72 -34.46 17.31
N GLU A 135 -41.08 -34.53 18.48
CA GLU A 135 -41.66 -34.33 19.81
C GLU A 135 -41.51 -32.87 20.31
N ASP A 136 -40.52 -32.12 19.83
CA ASP A 136 -40.21 -30.76 20.32
C ASP A 136 -40.68 -29.61 19.39
N ARG A 137 -41.47 -29.92 18.35
CA ARG A 137 -41.95 -28.93 17.38
C ARG A 137 -42.72 -27.78 18.03
N GLU A 138 -43.47 -28.01 19.10
CA GLU A 138 -44.25 -26.97 19.79
C GLU A 138 -43.38 -25.90 20.47
N PHE A 139 -42.16 -26.25 20.95
CA PHE A 139 -41.25 -25.30 21.61
C PHE A 139 -40.62 -24.32 20.61
N TYR A 140 -40.34 -24.78 19.39
CA TYR A 140 -39.66 -24.00 18.35
C TYR A 140 -40.61 -23.35 17.34
N THR A 141 -41.89 -23.73 17.30
CA THR A 141 -42.90 -23.15 16.38
C THR A 141 -43.03 -21.61 16.49
N PRO A 142 -42.92 -20.97 17.67
CA PRO A 142 -42.92 -19.51 17.75
C PRO A 142 -41.64 -18.85 17.18
N ILE A 143 -40.51 -19.57 17.17
CA ILE A 143 -39.22 -19.09 16.68
C ILE A 143 -39.15 -19.19 15.15
N TYR A 144 -39.69 -20.27 14.57
CA TYR A 144 -39.70 -20.51 13.12
C TYR A 144 -40.95 -19.99 12.40
N GLY A 145 -42.08 -19.81 13.10
CA GLY A 145 -43.37 -19.43 12.50
C GLY A 145 -43.44 -18.01 11.92
N HIS A 146 -42.47 -17.14 12.25
CA HIS A 146 -42.36 -15.79 11.68
C HIS A 146 -41.49 -15.74 10.41
N LEU A 147 -40.78 -16.81 10.06
CA LEU A 147 -39.95 -16.91 8.86
C LEU A 147 -40.82 -17.40 7.69
N LYS A 148 -41.49 -16.49 6.99
CA LYS A 148 -42.38 -16.78 5.84
C LYS A 148 -41.68 -17.27 4.56
N HIS A 149 -40.40 -17.60 4.59
CA HIS A 149 -39.69 -18.23 3.47
C HIS A 149 -38.99 -19.49 3.97
N PRO A 150 -38.96 -20.60 3.18
CA PRO A 150 -38.09 -21.72 3.49
C PRO A 150 -36.68 -21.18 3.72
N LEU A 151 -35.98 -21.72 4.73
CA LEU A 151 -34.61 -21.37 5.13
C LEU A 151 -33.65 -21.52 3.93
N LEU A 152 -33.67 -20.54 3.06
CA LEU A 152 -32.59 -20.24 2.14
C LEU A 152 -31.44 -19.81 3.06
N PRO A 153 -30.27 -20.50 3.02
CA PRO A 153 -29.08 -20.02 3.70
C PRO A 153 -28.92 -18.54 3.40
N TYR A 154 -28.52 -17.71 4.37
CA TYR A 154 -28.30 -16.28 4.12
C TYR A 154 -27.37 -16.05 2.91
N ASP A 155 -26.48 -17.01 2.64
CA ASP A 155 -25.59 -17.11 1.48
C ASP A 155 -26.29 -17.25 0.11
N THR A 156 -27.61 -17.48 0.07
CA THR A 156 -28.39 -17.72 -1.16
C THR A 156 -29.32 -16.56 -1.54
N GLN A 157 -29.25 -15.42 -0.85
CA GLN A 157 -29.96 -14.24 -1.32
C GLN A 157 -29.32 -13.74 -2.63
N ASP A 158 -30.04 -13.74 -3.75
CA ASP A 158 -29.56 -13.24 -5.05
C ASP A 158 -29.40 -11.71 -5.02
N PRO A 159 -28.36 -11.10 -5.62
CA PRO A 159 -28.17 -9.65 -5.64
C PRO A 159 -29.38 -8.92 -6.26
N ARG A 160 -29.90 -7.87 -5.59
CA ARG A 160 -31.00 -7.05 -6.14
C ARG A 160 -30.53 -6.19 -7.33
N PRO A 161 -31.39 -5.94 -8.34
CA PRO A 161 -31.08 -5.03 -9.44
C PRO A 161 -31.01 -3.55 -9.01
N ARG A 162 -30.16 -2.78 -9.71
CA ARG A 162 -29.48 -1.53 -9.32
C ARG A 162 -30.27 -0.21 -9.42
N THR A 163 -31.60 -0.20 -9.53
CA THR A 163 -32.33 0.90 -10.21
C THR A 163 -32.58 2.24 -9.44
N THR A 164 -31.86 2.61 -8.37
CA THR A 164 -32.27 3.81 -7.57
C THR A 164 -31.15 4.65 -6.93
N TYR A 165 -30.30 5.37 -7.69
CA TYR A 165 -29.45 6.45 -7.12
C TYR A 165 -29.52 7.79 -7.87
N ARG A 166 -29.65 8.90 -7.12
CA ARG A 166 -29.62 10.28 -7.64
C ARG A 166 -28.22 10.91 -7.54
N ARG A 167 -27.76 11.38 -8.70
CA ARG A 167 -26.78 12.43 -9.12
C ARG A 167 -25.93 13.31 -8.15
N GLY A 168 -25.99 13.19 -6.82
CA GLY A 168 -25.15 14.03 -5.94
C GLY A 168 -23.77 13.41 -5.71
N GLU A 169 -22.71 14.21 -5.86
CA GLU A 169 -21.33 13.94 -5.40
C GLU A 169 -20.58 12.81 -6.11
N ARG A 170 -20.12 13.10 -7.34
CA ARG A 170 -19.27 12.19 -8.12
C ARG A 170 -18.16 12.95 -8.82
N ASP A 171 -17.05 13.19 -8.12
CA ASP A 171 -15.89 13.90 -8.70
C ASP A 171 -14.90 12.92 -9.37
N GLN A 172 -15.42 12.16 -10.34
CA GLN A 172 -14.87 10.94 -10.93
C GLN A 172 -13.50 11.13 -11.61
N ASN A 173 -12.57 10.17 -11.44
CA ASN A 173 -11.47 10.01 -12.39
C ASN A 173 -12.08 9.69 -13.76
N GLN A 174 -11.98 10.62 -14.72
CA GLN A 174 -12.56 10.45 -16.06
C GLN A 174 -11.74 9.43 -16.86
N VAL A 175 -12.44 8.44 -17.42
CA VAL A 175 -11.87 7.52 -18.41
C VAL A 175 -11.90 8.19 -19.77
N ILE A 176 -10.75 8.18 -20.44
CA ILE A 176 -10.58 8.71 -21.79
C ILE A 176 -10.62 7.52 -22.76
N LEU A 177 -11.60 7.53 -23.66
CA LEU A 177 -11.72 6.56 -24.74
C LEU A 177 -11.05 7.10 -26.00
N LEU A 178 -10.07 6.38 -26.52
CA LEU A 178 -9.36 6.70 -27.76
C LEU A 178 -9.61 5.60 -28.80
N ARG A 179 -9.74 5.96 -30.08
CA ARG A 179 -9.97 5.00 -31.17
C ARG A 179 -8.93 5.19 -32.29
N GLY A 180 -8.48 4.08 -32.88
CA GLY A 180 -7.58 4.08 -34.04
C GLY A 180 -6.10 3.97 -33.67
N ASN A 181 -5.20 4.28 -34.63
CA ASN A 181 -3.73 4.24 -34.49
C ASN A 181 -3.17 5.38 -33.61
N THR A 182 -3.86 5.72 -32.53
CA THR A 182 -3.28 6.46 -31.40
C THR A 182 -1.95 5.79 -31.04
N PRO A 183 -0.86 6.51 -30.73
CA PRO A 183 0.45 5.90 -30.54
C PRO A 183 0.51 5.11 -29.23
N CYS A 184 -0.18 3.97 -29.19
CA CYS A 184 -0.16 2.99 -28.11
C CYS A 184 1.28 2.58 -27.79
N ALA A 185 2.15 2.55 -28.80
CA ALA A 185 3.58 2.38 -28.62
C ALA A 185 4.27 3.52 -27.86
N ALA A 186 3.94 4.80 -28.12
CA ALA A 186 4.52 5.92 -27.37
C ALA A 186 4.04 5.90 -25.91
N LEU A 187 2.74 5.69 -25.70
CA LEU A 187 2.17 5.57 -24.36
C LEU A 187 2.77 4.38 -23.59
N ALA A 188 2.93 3.23 -24.26
CA ALA A 188 3.57 2.06 -23.68
C ALA A 188 5.06 2.32 -23.35
N GLN A 189 5.78 3.09 -24.16
CA GLN A 189 7.16 3.50 -23.87
C GLN A 189 7.24 4.39 -22.64
N GLU A 190 6.36 5.39 -22.55
CA GLU A 190 6.28 6.30 -21.40
C GLU A 190 5.96 5.52 -20.12
N LEU A 191 4.94 4.65 -20.16
CA LEU A 191 4.56 3.80 -19.03
C LEU A 191 5.67 2.82 -18.64
N PHE A 192 6.29 2.17 -19.62
CA PHE A 192 7.40 1.25 -19.35
C PHE A 192 8.55 1.98 -18.66
N THR A 193 8.92 3.16 -19.16
CA THR A 193 10.01 3.96 -18.60
C THR A 193 9.66 4.45 -17.21
N ALA A 194 8.44 4.95 -16.99
CA ALA A 194 7.97 5.43 -15.69
C ALA A 194 7.97 4.32 -14.63
N ILE A 195 7.45 3.13 -14.97
CA ILE A 195 7.44 1.99 -14.05
C ILE A 195 8.87 1.50 -13.83
N ALA A 196 9.69 1.36 -14.87
CA ALA A 196 11.05 0.84 -14.73
C ALA A 196 11.96 1.78 -13.91
N ALA A 197 11.82 3.08 -14.10
CA ALA A 197 12.57 4.09 -13.35
C ALA A 197 12.00 4.37 -11.95
N GLN A 198 10.89 3.71 -11.55
CA GLN A 198 10.23 4.02 -10.29
C GLN A 198 11.15 3.81 -9.08
N ASN A 199 11.05 4.72 -8.12
CA ASN A 199 11.87 4.72 -6.91
C ASN A 199 11.24 3.89 -5.78
N GLN A 200 10.74 2.70 -6.11
CA GLN A 200 10.20 1.71 -5.18
C GLN A 200 10.40 0.28 -5.74
N VAL A 201 10.41 -0.73 -4.86
CA VAL A 201 10.50 -2.13 -5.30
C VAL A 201 9.27 -2.48 -6.15
N TYR A 202 9.48 -3.18 -7.28
CA TYR A 202 8.37 -3.65 -8.10
C TYR A 202 7.47 -4.60 -7.31
N SER A 203 6.19 -4.23 -7.21
CA SER A 203 5.11 -5.16 -6.85
C SER A 203 4.98 -6.27 -7.88
N GLU A 204 4.22 -7.32 -7.57
CA GLU A 204 3.91 -8.36 -8.56
C GLU A 204 3.21 -7.79 -9.79
N THR A 205 2.31 -6.83 -9.59
CA THR A 205 1.64 -6.09 -10.67
C THR A 205 2.64 -5.28 -11.49
N ASP A 206 3.57 -4.55 -10.88
CA ASP A 206 4.60 -3.81 -11.63
C ASP A 206 5.45 -4.74 -12.50
N ARG A 207 5.82 -5.93 -11.98
CA ARG A 207 6.59 -6.92 -12.74
C ARG A 207 5.79 -7.44 -13.93
N ALA A 208 4.52 -7.79 -13.72
CA ALA A 208 3.64 -8.25 -14.79
C ALA A 208 3.43 -7.17 -15.88
N ASP A 209 3.27 -5.91 -15.45
CA ASP A 209 3.11 -4.77 -16.33
C ASP A 209 4.36 -4.53 -17.18
N LEU A 210 5.54 -4.55 -16.54
CA LEU A 210 6.81 -4.39 -17.24
C LEU A 210 7.04 -5.49 -18.26
N LEU A 211 6.70 -6.75 -17.95
CA LEU A 211 6.80 -7.85 -18.91
C LEU A 211 5.85 -7.64 -20.09
N THR A 212 4.58 -7.32 -19.81
CA THR A 212 3.55 -7.08 -20.84
C THR A 212 3.93 -5.92 -21.76
N LEU A 213 4.37 -4.80 -21.18
CA LEU A 213 4.83 -3.62 -21.91
C LEU A 213 6.10 -3.94 -22.71
N ALA A 214 7.07 -4.64 -22.12
CA ALA A 214 8.30 -4.98 -22.81
C ALA A 214 8.07 -5.92 -24.00
N ASP A 215 7.21 -6.93 -23.86
CA ASP A 215 6.88 -7.85 -24.95
C ASP A 215 6.19 -7.12 -26.11
N TYR A 216 5.25 -6.23 -25.80
CA TYR A 216 4.65 -5.35 -26.80
C TYR A 216 5.72 -4.48 -27.47
N LEU A 217 6.51 -3.72 -26.71
CA LEU A 217 7.51 -2.80 -27.26
C LEU A 217 8.59 -3.51 -28.10
N ARG A 218 9.00 -4.73 -27.72
CA ARG A 218 9.92 -5.57 -28.50
C ARG A 218 9.32 -5.95 -29.85
N ALA A 219 8.05 -6.36 -29.88
CA ALA A 219 7.36 -6.71 -31.12
C ALA A 219 7.29 -5.53 -32.12
N TYR A 220 7.34 -4.29 -31.63
CA TYR A 220 7.38 -3.07 -32.45
C TYR A 220 8.76 -2.41 -32.54
N HIS A 221 9.84 -3.08 -32.10
CA HIS A 221 11.22 -2.54 -32.09
C HIS A 221 11.36 -1.16 -31.40
N LYS A 222 10.58 -0.96 -30.35
CA LYS A 222 10.43 0.31 -29.61
C LYS A 222 10.79 0.20 -28.13
N LEU A 223 11.43 -0.88 -27.69
CA LEU A 223 11.84 -1.02 -26.29
C LEU A 223 12.93 0.03 -25.97
N PRO A 224 12.71 0.95 -25.01
CA PRO A 224 13.68 1.98 -24.70
C PRO A 224 14.89 1.40 -23.97
N ALA A 225 16.07 1.95 -24.25
CA ALA A 225 17.27 1.69 -23.46
C ALA A 225 17.21 2.53 -22.18
N LEU A 226 17.28 1.88 -21.02
CA LEU A 226 17.23 2.58 -19.74
C LEU A 226 18.64 2.90 -19.25
N GLU A 227 19.01 4.19 -19.29
CA GLU A 227 20.17 4.68 -18.56
C GLU A 227 19.83 4.72 -17.06
N HIS A 228 20.68 4.14 -16.21
CA HIS A 228 20.43 4.04 -14.75
C HIS A 228 19.08 3.38 -14.41
N ALA A 229 18.84 2.22 -15.03
CA ALA A 229 17.58 1.48 -15.12
C ALA A 229 16.81 1.28 -13.81
N SER A 230 17.47 1.31 -12.64
CA SER A 230 16.76 1.50 -11.38
C SER A 230 17.70 1.91 -10.24
N ALA A 231 17.23 2.83 -9.40
CA ALA A 231 17.86 3.12 -8.10
C ALA A 231 17.70 1.95 -7.09
N TYR A 232 16.70 1.07 -7.32
CA TYR A 232 16.43 -0.08 -6.45
C TYR A 232 17.14 -1.34 -6.95
N ARG A 233 17.98 -1.91 -6.08
CA ARG A 233 18.84 -3.06 -6.39
C ARG A 233 18.08 -4.33 -6.78
N GLU A 234 16.86 -4.48 -6.27
CA GLU A 234 15.97 -5.62 -6.55
C GLU A 234 15.41 -5.52 -7.97
N ASN A 235 14.96 -4.33 -8.34
CA ASN A 235 14.45 -4.00 -9.67
C ASN A 235 15.53 -4.18 -10.74
N LEU A 236 16.76 -3.73 -10.48
CA LEU A 236 17.87 -3.91 -11.41
C LEU A 236 18.13 -5.39 -11.74
N ALA A 237 18.06 -6.29 -10.74
CA ALA A 237 18.22 -7.72 -10.97
C ALA A 237 17.07 -8.29 -11.81
N PHE A 238 15.83 -7.90 -11.53
CA PHE A 238 14.66 -8.27 -12.34
C PHE A 238 14.79 -7.81 -13.79
N LEU A 239 15.10 -6.52 -14.01
CA LEU A 239 15.30 -5.93 -15.34
C LEU A 239 16.43 -6.65 -16.10
N THR A 240 17.54 -6.97 -15.42
CA THR A 240 18.69 -7.64 -16.05
C THR A 240 18.35 -9.05 -16.56
N VAL A 241 17.50 -9.78 -15.84
CA VAL A 241 17.15 -11.17 -16.20
C VAL A 241 16.00 -11.23 -17.20
N HIS A 242 14.97 -10.41 -17.02
CA HIS A 242 13.71 -10.54 -17.78
C HIS A 242 13.55 -9.50 -18.90
N ILE A 243 14.27 -8.37 -18.82
CA ILE A 243 14.16 -7.29 -19.82
C ILE A 243 15.37 -7.31 -20.75
N ASP A 244 16.56 -6.98 -20.24
CA ASP A 244 17.79 -6.94 -21.03
C ASP A 244 19.03 -7.19 -20.16
N ARG A 245 19.91 -8.10 -20.61
CA ARG A 245 21.14 -8.44 -19.91
C ARG A 245 22.16 -7.30 -19.88
N CYS A 246 22.04 -6.28 -20.74
CA CYS A 246 22.95 -5.13 -20.77
C CYS A 246 22.98 -4.36 -19.44
N TYR A 247 21.88 -4.38 -18.68
CA TYR A 247 21.76 -3.73 -17.38
C TYR A 247 22.73 -4.26 -16.32
N VAL A 248 23.36 -5.42 -16.56
CA VAL A 248 24.45 -5.94 -15.72
C VAL A 248 25.62 -4.95 -15.58
N GLN A 249 25.82 -4.09 -16.58
CA GLN A 249 26.87 -3.07 -16.56
C GLN A 249 26.62 -2.01 -15.49
N GLN A 250 25.37 -1.84 -15.05
CA GLN A 250 24.98 -0.85 -14.03
C GLN A 250 25.18 -1.36 -12.61
N MET A 251 25.44 -2.66 -12.39
CA MET A 251 25.68 -3.21 -11.06
C MET A 251 27.00 -2.70 -10.46
N ARG A 252 26.95 -2.33 -9.17
CA ARG A 252 28.03 -1.70 -8.39
C ARG A 252 28.37 -2.46 -7.11
N THR A 253 27.52 -3.35 -6.60
CA THR A 253 27.72 -4.02 -5.29
C THR A 253 27.68 -5.55 -5.40
N LEU A 254 28.37 -6.27 -4.50
CA LEU A 254 28.28 -7.73 -4.49
C LEU A 254 26.89 -8.22 -4.07
N ASN A 255 26.17 -7.41 -3.30
CA ASN A 255 24.78 -7.63 -2.96
C ASN A 255 23.84 -7.59 -4.18
N GLU A 256 24.13 -6.80 -5.21
CA GLU A 256 23.39 -6.84 -6.49
C GLU A 256 23.76 -8.09 -7.31
N VAL A 257 25.03 -8.49 -7.30
CA VAL A 257 25.47 -9.73 -7.97
C VAL A 257 24.81 -10.96 -7.34
N LEU A 258 24.65 -10.98 -6.01
CA LEU A 258 23.91 -12.05 -5.33
C LEU A 258 22.42 -12.03 -5.73
N ARG A 259 21.78 -10.86 -5.83
CA ARG A 259 20.41 -10.74 -6.33
C ARG A 259 20.27 -11.22 -7.77
N LEU A 260 21.23 -10.92 -8.63
CA LEU A 260 21.28 -11.41 -10.00
C LEU A 260 21.34 -12.94 -10.05
N ALA A 261 22.14 -13.56 -9.18
CA ALA A 261 22.19 -15.02 -9.06
C ALA A 261 20.85 -15.62 -8.60
N VAL A 262 20.16 -14.97 -7.66
CA VAL A 262 18.82 -15.34 -7.23
C VAL A 262 17.80 -15.19 -8.37
N ALA A 263 17.84 -14.07 -9.10
CA ALA A 263 16.96 -13.82 -10.24
C ALA A 263 17.15 -14.86 -11.37
N PHE A 264 18.39 -15.20 -11.72
CA PHE A 264 18.66 -16.29 -12.69
C PHE A 264 18.13 -17.63 -12.19
N SER A 265 18.28 -17.92 -10.90
CA SER A 265 17.74 -19.15 -10.30
C SER A 265 16.22 -19.20 -10.38
N GLY A 266 15.56 -18.05 -10.19
CA GLY A 266 14.12 -17.85 -10.42
C GLY A 266 13.70 -18.21 -11.84
N ALA A 267 14.36 -17.59 -12.82
CA ALA A 267 14.13 -17.88 -14.24
C ALA A 267 14.47 -19.33 -14.64
N ASN A 268 15.27 -20.03 -13.83
CA ASN A 268 15.60 -21.45 -14.00
C ASN A 268 14.67 -22.39 -13.20
N GLY A 269 13.54 -21.91 -12.67
CA GLY A 269 12.47 -22.70 -12.07
C GLY A 269 12.55 -22.89 -10.55
N ASN A 270 13.39 -22.14 -9.84
CA ASN A 270 13.37 -22.10 -8.37
C ASN A 270 12.53 -20.92 -7.86
N GLU A 271 12.12 -20.94 -6.59
CA GLU A 271 11.63 -19.73 -5.92
C GLU A 271 12.74 -18.67 -5.85
N ALA A 272 12.38 -17.39 -6.05
CA ALA A 272 13.33 -16.28 -6.06
C ALA A 272 12.86 -15.12 -5.19
N ASP A 273 13.55 -14.91 -4.07
CA ASP A 273 13.36 -13.75 -3.21
C ASP A 273 14.44 -12.70 -3.49
N LEU A 274 14.13 -11.73 -4.36
CA LEU A 274 15.05 -10.66 -4.73
C LEU A 274 15.40 -9.73 -3.55
N SER A 275 14.63 -9.74 -2.47
CA SER A 275 14.95 -8.96 -1.26
C SER A 275 16.16 -9.52 -0.51
N LEU A 276 16.52 -10.79 -0.77
CA LEU A 276 17.51 -11.60 -0.04
C LEU A 276 17.12 -11.85 1.43
N SER A 277 15.84 -11.78 1.77
CA SER A 277 15.37 -11.99 3.15
C SER A 277 15.36 -13.47 3.50
N THR A 278 15.02 -14.33 2.53
CA THR A 278 15.07 -15.78 2.67
C THR A 278 16.26 -16.38 1.91
N PRO A 279 16.91 -17.44 2.42
CA PRO A 279 17.99 -18.12 1.70
C PRO A 279 17.48 -18.86 0.46
N THR A 280 17.83 -18.41 -0.75
CA THR A 280 17.45 -19.08 -2.00
C THR A 280 18.41 -20.22 -2.38
N ARG A 281 17.87 -21.32 -2.91
CA ARG A 281 18.66 -22.36 -3.57
C ARG A 281 19.11 -21.87 -4.95
N LEU A 282 20.41 -21.81 -5.18
CA LEU A 282 20.97 -21.30 -6.44
C LEU A 282 21.06 -22.40 -7.50
N ARG A 283 20.55 -22.10 -8.70
CA ARG A 283 20.66 -22.95 -9.91
C ARG A 283 21.05 -22.07 -11.09
N LEU A 284 22.31 -22.14 -11.49
CA LEU A 284 22.89 -21.29 -12.53
C LEU A 284 23.40 -22.11 -13.71
N ARG A 285 23.17 -21.62 -14.94
CA ARG A 285 23.75 -22.16 -16.16
C ARG A 285 25.24 -21.82 -16.25
N ARG A 286 26.01 -22.53 -17.09
CA ARG A 286 27.45 -22.28 -17.25
C ARG A 286 27.78 -20.83 -17.64
N SER A 287 27.01 -20.23 -18.56
CA SER A 287 27.20 -18.84 -18.97
C SER A 287 26.91 -17.84 -17.85
N GLU A 288 25.90 -18.11 -17.02
CA GLU A 288 25.53 -17.29 -15.85
C GLU A 288 26.60 -17.35 -14.76
N ARG A 289 27.16 -18.54 -14.49
CA ARG A 289 28.30 -18.71 -13.57
C ARG A 289 29.51 -17.87 -14.01
N THR A 290 29.86 -17.93 -15.29
CA THR A 290 30.98 -17.15 -15.85
C THR A 290 30.72 -15.65 -15.77
N LEU A 291 29.50 -15.20 -16.06
CA LEU A 291 29.11 -13.79 -15.93
C LEU A 291 29.27 -13.30 -14.49
N ILE A 292 28.71 -14.04 -13.53
CA ILE A 292 28.79 -13.71 -12.10
C ILE A 292 30.24 -13.70 -11.62
N ALA A 293 31.05 -14.69 -11.98
CA ALA A 293 32.46 -14.76 -11.62
C ALA A 293 33.25 -13.52 -12.08
N ARG A 294 33.03 -13.08 -13.32
CA ARG A 294 33.64 -11.86 -13.88
C ARG A 294 33.18 -10.60 -13.17
N LEU A 295 31.89 -10.51 -12.80
CA LEU A 295 31.36 -9.36 -12.06
C LEU A 295 31.97 -9.26 -10.66
N ILE A 296 32.04 -10.37 -9.93
CA ILE A 296 32.67 -10.40 -8.60
C ILE A 296 34.13 -9.94 -8.73
N ASN A 297 34.89 -10.50 -9.68
CA ASN A 297 36.29 -10.11 -9.90
C ASN A 297 36.42 -8.59 -10.13
N ARG A 298 35.64 -8.03 -11.06
CA ARG A 298 35.66 -6.60 -11.40
C ARG A 298 35.32 -5.72 -10.19
N LEU A 299 34.31 -6.10 -9.40
CA LEU A 299 33.89 -5.31 -8.24
C LEU A 299 34.90 -5.39 -7.09
N CYS A 300 35.49 -6.56 -6.86
CA CYS A 300 36.57 -6.75 -5.88
C CYS A 300 37.87 -6.04 -6.29
N GLU A 301 38.16 -5.92 -7.58
CA GLU A 301 39.28 -5.16 -8.12
C GLU A 301 39.09 -3.65 -7.88
N ARG A 302 37.88 -3.14 -8.12
CA ARG A 302 37.57 -1.72 -7.97
C ARG A 302 37.60 -1.24 -6.51
N ASP A 303 36.95 -1.97 -5.60
CA ASP A 303 36.90 -1.63 -4.17
C ASP A 303 36.69 -2.89 -3.32
N TYR A 304 37.81 -3.43 -2.84
CA TYR A 304 37.78 -4.64 -2.02
C TYR A 304 37.14 -4.43 -0.64
N ALA A 305 37.24 -3.22 -0.08
CA ALA A 305 36.65 -2.91 1.22
C ALA A 305 35.12 -2.92 1.13
N ALA A 306 34.55 -2.27 0.11
CA ALA A 306 33.12 -2.32 -0.18
C ALA A 306 32.63 -3.75 -0.44
N ALA A 307 33.35 -4.51 -1.25
CA ALA A 307 33.03 -5.91 -1.53
C ALA A 307 33.02 -6.77 -0.25
N ARG A 308 34.00 -6.57 0.64
CA ARG A 308 34.06 -7.24 1.94
C ARG A 308 32.87 -6.89 2.83
N TYR A 309 32.48 -5.61 2.90
CA TYR A 309 31.33 -5.17 3.68
C TYR A 309 30.02 -5.80 3.19
N ASP A 310 29.80 -5.81 1.87
CA ASP A 310 28.64 -6.47 1.28
C ASP A 310 28.60 -7.96 1.65
N THR A 311 29.75 -8.62 1.50
CA THR A 311 29.89 -10.06 1.73
C THR A 311 29.65 -10.44 3.19
N ALA A 312 30.20 -9.66 4.13
CA ALA A 312 30.13 -9.95 5.56
C ALA A 312 28.68 -10.03 6.07
N SER A 313 27.80 -9.16 5.58
CA SER A 313 26.38 -9.13 5.99
C SER A 313 25.61 -10.40 5.61
N ARG A 314 26.11 -11.19 4.65
CA ARG A 314 25.42 -12.36 4.08
C ARG A 314 26.39 -13.51 3.78
N SER A 315 27.38 -13.71 4.64
CA SER A 315 28.52 -14.62 4.42
C SER A 315 28.08 -16.02 4.00
N GLU A 316 27.05 -16.60 4.64
CA GLU A 316 26.54 -17.93 4.29
C GLU A 316 25.89 -18.00 2.91
N GLN A 317 25.16 -16.95 2.49
CA GLN A 317 24.58 -16.90 1.14
C GLN A 317 25.69 -16.75 0.09
N PHE A 318 26.74 -15.96 0.38
CA PHE A 318 27.90 -15.85 -0.49
C PHE A 318 28.74 -17.13 -0.54
N LYS A 319 28.84 -17.90 0.55
CA LYS A 319 29.47 -19.23 0.52
C LYS A 319 28.70 -20.17 -0.40
N ARG A 320 27.36 -20.13 -0.38
CA ARG A 320 26.53 -20.88 -1.34
C ARG A 320 26.79 -20.43 -2.78
N LEU A 321 26.84 -19.13 -3.04
CA LEU A 321 27.17 -18.58 -4.35
C LEU A 321 28.56 -19.04 -4.82
N ALA A 322 29.58 -18.93 -3.96
CA ALA A 322 30.94 -19.38 -4.22
C ALA A 322 30.97 -20.88 -4.56
N ARG A 323 30.23 -21.72 -3.82
CA ARG A 323 30.10 -23.15 -4.16
C ARG A 323 29.44 -23.37 -5.51
N THR A 324 28.44 -22.58 -5.89
CA THR A 324 27.75 -22.73 -7.19
C THR A 324 28.61 -22.26 -8.37
N ILE A 325 29.35 -21.16 -8.23
CA ILE A 325 30.19 -20.62 -9.31
C ILE A 325 31.48 -21.42 -9.48
N HIS A 326 32.00 -22.05 -8.41
CA HIS A 326 33.31 -22.71 -8.34
C HIS A 326 34.47 -21.79 -8.79
N PRO A 327 34.97 -20.88 -7.92
CA PRO A 327 36.05 -19.96 -8.25
C PRO A 327 37.26 -20.62 -8.90
N GLY A 328 37.63 -21.83 -8.49
CA GLY A 328 38.75 -22.60 -9.03
C GLY A 328 38.69 -22.84 -10.56
N ASP A 329 37.51 -22.80 -11.17
CA ASP A 329 37.33 -22.92 -12.63
C ASP A 329 37.82 -21.66 -13.38
N TYR A 330 38.13 -20.58 -12.67
CA TYR A 330 38.53 -19.28 -13.21
C TYR A 330 39.87 -18.78 -12.62
N PRO A 331 40.99 -19.49 -12.84
CA PRO A 331 42.28 -19.15 -12.23
C PRO A 331 42.83 -17.79 -12.66
N SER A 332 42.43 -17.26 -13.82
CA SER A 332 42.81 -15.92 -14.29
C SER A 332 42.14 -14.78 -13.50
N LEU A 333 41.04 -15.05 -12.80
CA LEU A 333 40.29 -14.05 -12.02
C LEU A 333 40.86 -13.93 -10.59
N LYS A 334 42.01 -13.26 -10.44
CA LYS A 334 42.75 -13.18 -9.17
C LYS A 334 41.94 -12.57 -8.01
N HIS A 335 41.13 -11.55 -8.27
CA HIS A 335 40.32 -10.89 -7.23
C HIS A 335 39.16 -11.77 -6.77
N LEU A 336 38.60 -12.59 -7.67
CA LEU A 336 37.62 -13.62 -7.32
C LEU A 336 38.23 -14.68 -6.39
N GLN A 337 39.46 -15.15 -6.66
CA GLN A 337 40.15 -16.12 -5.80
C GLN A 337 40.36 -15.54 -4.39
N ARG A 338 40.93 -14.33 -4.31
CA ARG A 338 41.16 -13.64 -3.03
C ARG A 338 39.87 -13.48 -2.24
N TRP A 339 38.79 -13.06 -2.90
CA TRP A 339 37.47 -12.91 -2.29
C TRP A 339 36.96 -14.24 -1.72
N ALA A 340 37.07 -15.33 -2.49
CA ALA A 340 36.64 -16.66 -2.04
C ALA A 340 37.47 -17.15 -0.84
N ASP A 341 38.79 -16.96 -0.86
CA ASP A 341 39.68 -17.33 0.25
C ASP A 341 39.34 -16.57 1.53
N ASP A 342 39.15 -15.25 1.44
CA ASP A 342 38.77 -14.42 2.59
C ASP A 342 37.40 -14.80 3.14
N LEU A 343 36.47 -15.19 2.27
CA LEU A 343 35.13 -15.65 2.63
C LEU A 343 35.19 -16.95 3.41
N TYR A 344 35.94 -17.95 2.92
CA TYR A 344 36.06 -19.26 3.57
C TYR A 344 36.87 -19.21 4.86
N ARG A 345 37.88 -18.33 4.95
CA ARG A 345 38.68 -18.12 6.17
C ARG A 345 38.00 -17.24 7.23
N GLY A 346 36.78 -16.76 6.97
CA GLY A 346 36.05 -15.90 7.91
C GLY A 346 36.66 -14.52 8.10
N ARG A 347 37.41 -14.01 7.12
CA ARG A 347 38.06 -12.68 7.17
C ARG A 347 37.15 -11.53 6.71
N MET A 348 35.91 -11.84 6.34
CA MET A 348 34.90 -10.85 5.96
C MET A 348 34.37 -10.13 7.21
N ARG A 349 34.73 -8.85 7.39
CA ARG A 349 34.17 -7.99 8.46
C ARG A 349 33.21 -6.95 7.87
N SER A 350 32.11 -6.70 8.56
CA SER A 350 31.13 -5.69 8.16
C SER A 350 31.59 -4.29 8.56
N PHE A 351 30.97 -3.28 7.96
CA PHE A 351 31.21 -1.88 8.33
C PHE A 351 30.78 -1.64 9.77
N GLU A 352 29.66 -2.24 10.19
CA GLU A 352 29.14 -2.17 11.55
C GLU A 352 30.14 -2.73 12.57
N SER A 353 30.85 -3.82 12.26
CA SER A 353 31.89 -4.36 13.14
C SER A 353 33.06 -3.38 13.34
N GLU A 354 33.41 -2.60 12.32
CA GLU A 354 34.45 -1.58 12.42
C GLU A 354 33.96 -0.35 13.17
N VAL A 355 32.71 0.05 12.96
CA VAL A 355 32.05 1.11 13.74
C VAL A 355 32.00 0.74 15.21
N ASP A 356 31.61 -0.48 15.56
CA ASP A 356 31.59 -0.94 16.95
C ASP A 356 33.00 -0.98 17.55
N ALA A 357 34.03 -1.30 16.76
CA ALA A 357 35.42 -1.19 17.19
C ALA A 357 35.84 0.26 17.44
N ALA A 358 35.40 1.20 16.61
CA ALA A 358 35.64 2.63 16.81
C ALA A 358 34.90 3.17 18.04
N TYR A 359 33.66 2.75 18.32
CA TYR A 359 33.00 3.13 19.57
C TYR A 359 33.74 2.59 20.81
N ARG A 360 34.34 1.38 20.72
CA ARG A 360 35.13 0.82 21.82
C ARG A 360 36.41 1.59 22.11
N SER A 361 36.97 2.35 21.17
CA SER A 361 38.13 3.20 21.41
C SER A 361 37.80 4.46 22.22
N LYS A 362 36.50 4.76 22.44
CA LYS A 362 36.02 5.95 23.16
C LYS A 362 36.59 7.26 22.61
N ASN A 363 36.80 7.35 21.30
CA ASN A 363 37.28 8.53 20.62
C ASN A 363 36.21 9.04 19.64
N ALA A 364 35.60 10.19 19.95
CA ALA A 364 34.52 10.75 19.14
C ALA A 364 34.99 11.09 17.71
N GLU A 365 36.18 11.67 17.55
CA GLU A 365 36.72 12.00 16.23
C GLU A 365 36.93 10.77 15.33
N GLN A 366 37.38 9.65 15.91
CA GLN A 366 37.53 8.39 15.19
C GLN A 366 36.18 7.85 14.72
N VAL A 367 35.16 7.91 15.58
CA VAL A 367 33.80 7.51 15.24
C VAL A 367 33.24 8.41 14.14
N VAL A 368 33.36 9.73 14.28
CA VAL A 368 32.92 10.72 13.29
C VAL A 368 33.63 10.46 11.96
N ARG A 369 34.96 10.33 11.94
CA ARG A 369 35.74 10.05 10.73
C ARG A 369 35.26 8.79 10.01
N LEU A 370 35.03 7.71 10.76
CA LEU A 370 34.57 6.45 10.18
C LEU A 370 33.13 6.57 9.66
N LEU A 371 32.21 7.15 10.44
CA LEU A 371 30.80 7.32 10.04
C LEU A 371 30.66 8.29 8.85
N SER A 372 31.47 9.33 8.76
CA SER A 372 31.51 10.27 7.63
C SER A 372 31.85 9.61 6.29
N SER A 373 32.52 8.45 6.29
CA SER A 373 32.74 7.66 5.06
C SER A 373 31.44 7.06 4.49
N ARG A 374 30.38 6.96 5.31
CA ARG A 374 29.06 6.46 4.93
C ARG A 374 27.95 7.36 5.50
N PRO A 375 27.63 8.49 4.85
CA PRO A 375 26.68 9.50 5.34
C PRO A 375 25.35 8.93 5.82
N GLY A 376 24.75 7.99 5.08
CA GLY A 376 23.47 7.36 5.48
C GLY A 376 23.57 6.45 6.72
N VAL A 377 24.74 5.89 7.03
CA VAL A 377 24.97 5.17 8.28
C VAL A 377 25.15 6.15 9.43
N PHE A 378 25.89 7.25 9.22
CA PHE A 378 25.99 8.32 10.20
C PHE A 378 24.61 8.85 10.57
N ALA A 379 23.79 9.20 9.58
CA ALA A 379 22.42 9.66 9.79
C ALA A 379 21.61 8.72 10.71
N ARG A 380 21.63 7.41 10.43
CA ARG A 380 20.94 6.39 11.23
C ARG A 380 21.54 6.17 12.62
N GLN A 381 22.80 6.55 12.85
CA GLN A 381 23.50 6.41 14.13
C GLN A 381 23.67 7.73 14.88
N LEU A 382 23.14 8.86 14.38
CA LEU A 382 23.32 10.17 15.00
C LEU A 382 22.92 10.18 16.48
N SER A 383 21.74 9.64 16.80
CA SER A 383 21.27 9.50 18.19
C SER A 383 22.15 8.58 19.04
N ARG A 384 22.79 7.55 18.45
CA ARG A 384 23.75 6.68 19.17
C ARG A 384 25.05 7.44 19.45
N ALA A 385 25.55 8.20 18.47
CA ALA A 385 26.78 8.98 18.60
C ALA A 385 26.65 10.01 19.72
N PHE A 386 25.57 10.80 19.76
CA PHE A 386 25.31 11.74 20.86
C PHE A 386 25.29 11.07 22.24
N ARG A 387 24.63 9.91 22.36
CA ARG A 387 24.57 9.19 23.65
C ARG A 387 25.90 8.57 24.08
N ALA A 388 26.73 8.17 23.13
CA ALA A 388 28.04 7.58 23.41
C ALA A 388 29.07 8.63 23.85
N PHE A 389 28.88 9.89 23.42
CA PHE A 389 29.81 10.99 23.65
C PHE A 389 29.06 12.24 24.17
N PRO A 390 28.48 12.19 25.38
CA PRO A 390 27.68 13.30 25.93
C PRO A 390 28.48 14.58 26.18
N ASP A 391 29.81 14.48 26.33
CA ASP A 391 30.70 15.64 26.53
C ASP A 391 31.26 16.21 25.21
N GLU A 392 31.04 15.54 24.08
CA GLU A 392 31.57 15.91 22.75
C GLU A 392 30.45 16.07 21.71
N GLU A 393 29.24 16.45 22.15
CA GLU A 393 28.06 16.57 21.28
C GLU A 393 28.31 17.51 20.08
N GLN A 394 29.05 18.60 20.28
CA GLN A 394 29.40 19.54 19.20
C GLN A 394 30.26 18.87 18.11
N VAL A 395 31.23 18.04 18.49
CA VAL A 395 32.10 17.30 17.54
C VAL A 395 31.26 16.38 16.66
N ILE A 396 30.27 15.70 17.25
CA ILE A 396 29.33 14.84 16.53
C ILE A 396 28.46 15.67 15.57
N ALA A 397 27.90 16.78 16.05
CA ALA A 397 27.02 17.65 15.27
C ALA A 397 27.73 18.27 14.07
N ASP A 398 28.93 18.83 14.27
CA ASP A 398 29.77 19.41 13.22
C ASP A 398 30.20 18.35 12.21
N GLY A 399 30.55 17.15 12.69
CA GLY A 399 30.86 15.99 11.87
C GLY A 399 29.72 15.59 10.96
N PHE A 400 28.49 15.58 11.48
CA PHE A 400 27.30 15.25 10.72
C PHE A 400 26.92 16.38 9.75
N ALA A 401 26.95 17.64 10.19
CA ALA A 401 26.61 18.80 9.36
C ALA A 401 27.44 18.85 8.07
N ARG A 402 28.74 18.55 8.14
CA ARG A 402 29.63 18.47 6.96
C ARG A 402 29.21 17.44 5.92
N ILE A 403 28.55 16.35 6.33
CA ILE A 403 28.13 15.27 5.42
C ILE A 403 26.63 15.24 5.17
N ALA A 404 25.83 16.03 5.88
CA ALA A 404 24.37 16.05 5.77
C ALA A 404 23.88 16.32 4.34
N PRO A 405 24.51 17.21 3.53
CA PRO A 405 24.14 17.39 2.11
C PRO A 405 24.29 16.11 1.24
N ARG A 406 25.11 15.15 1.67
CA ARG A 406 25.32 13.86 0.98
C ARG A 406 24.38 12.75 1.47
N VAL A 407 23.57 13.02 2.48
CA VAL A 407 22.56 12.08 2.98
C VAL A 407 21.35 12.10 2.03
N ALA A 408 20.81 10.92 1.74
CA ALA A 408 19.60 10.77 0.93
C ALA A 408 18.42 11.52 1.59
N LEU A 409 17.69 12.29 0.78
CA LEU A 409 16.60 13.16 1.25
C LEU A 409 15.54 12.45 2.10
N PRO A 410 15.03 11.24 1.74
CA PRO A 410 14.07 10.55 2.59
C PRO A 410 14.60 10.25 4.00
N VAL A 411 15.93 10.03 4.14
CA VAL A 411 16.56 9.82 5.44
C VAL A 411 16.64 11.12 6.23
N LEU A 412 16.93 12.26 5.58
CA LEU A 412 16.90 13.56 6.24
C LEU A 412 15.49 13.94 6.68
N VAL A 413 14.47 13.71 5.84
CA VAL A 413 13.05 13.94 6.20
C VAL A 413 12.66 13.08 7.41
N GLN A 414 13.07 11.81 7.45
CA GLN A 414 12.85 10.94 8.61
C GLN A 414 13.54 11.47 9.88
N LEU A 415 14.77 11.97 9.77
CA LEU A 415 15.49 12.56 10.90
C LEU A 415 14.86 13.88 11.35
N TYR A 416 14.47 14.74 10.42
CA TYR A 416 13.78 15.99 10.73
C TYR A 416 12.46 15.74 11.46
N ASN A 417 11.65 14.78 10.97
CA ASN A 417 10.46 14.32 11.66
C ASN A 417 10.78 13.81 13.06
N LEU A 418 11.84 13.04 13.25
CA LEU A 418 12.25 12.59 14.59
C LEU A 418 12.58 13.78 15.51
N TYR A 419 13.50 14.66 15.11
CA TYR A 419 14.03 15.71 15.97
C TYR A 419 13.02 16.84 16.24
N THR A 420 12.20 17.21 15.25
CA THR A 420 11.12 18.19 15.47
C THR A 420 10.04 17.67 16.40
N ASN A 421 9.69 16.38 16.33
CA ASN A 421 8.71 15.78 17.23
C ASN A 421 9.28 15.54 18.64
N LEU A 422 10.58 15.24 18.77
CA LEU A 422 11.27 15.28 20.06
C LEU A 422 11.21 16.68 20.69
N ARG A 423 11.47 17.75 19.91
CA ARG A 423 11.37 19.14 20.36
C ARG A 423 9.95 19.52 20.82
N ARG A 424 8.91 18.95 20.20
CA ARG A 424 7.49 19.19 20.53
C ARG A 424 6.99 18.41 21.75
N GLY A 425 7.83 17.59 22.37
CA GLY A 425 7.45 16.84 23.58
C GLY A 425 6.80 15.48 23.30
N SER A 426 7.11 14.84 22.17
CA SER A 426 6.78 13.42 21.97
C SER A 426 7.67 12.55 22.87
N THR A 427 7.28 12.36 24.14
CA THR A 427 8.25 12.05 25.21
C THR A 427 8.14 10.68 25.87
N GLN A 428 7.16 9.83 25.54
CA GLN A 428 7.01 8.52 26.22
C GLN A 428 7.19 7.33 25.28
N HIS A 429 6.47 7.30 24.17
CA HIS A 429 6.45 6.15 23.28
C HIS A 429 6.79 6.51 21.83
N ARG A 430 7.27 5.53 21.07
CA ARG A 430 7.56 5.59 19.64
C ARG A 430 6.99 4.35 18.95
N LEU A 431 6.20 4.58 17.91
CA LEU A 431 5.82 3.54 16.94
C LEU A 431 7.00 3.23 16.01
N VAL A 432 7.44 1.97 16.02
CA VAL A 432 8.42 1.41 15.10
C VAL A 432 7.69 0.43 14.18
N ILE A 433 7.74 0.66 12.88
CA ILE A 433 7.18 -0.25 11.89
C ILE A 433 8.33 -1.03 11.25
N ASP A 434 8.28 -2.35 11.36
CA ASP A 434 9.32 -3.22 10.81
C ASP A 434 9.18 -3.45 9.29
N LYS A 435 10.11 -4.22 8.72
CA LYS A 435 10.11 -4.56 7.28
C LYS A 435 8.97 -5.48 6.85
N ALA A 436 8.18 -6.01 7.77
CA ALA A 436 6.95 -6.74 7.48
C ALA A 436 5.71 -5.84 7.60
N GLY A 437 5.88 -4.54 7.92
CA GLY A 437 4.77 -3.62 8.14
C GLY A 437 4.19 -3.72 9.56
N MET A 438 4.88 -4.42 10.47
CA MET A 438 4.40 -4.64 11.83
C MET A 438 4.76 -3.47 12.72
N GLY A 439 3.75 -2.85 13.33
CA GLY A 439 3.92 -1.83 14.36
C GLY A 439 4.33 -2.44 15.69
N THR A 440 5.31 -1.84 16.34
CA THR A 440 5.68 -2.11 17.73
C THR A 440 5.86 -0.78 18.45
N VAL A 441 5.24 -0.64 19.60
CA VAL A 441 5.43 0.50 20.47
C VAL A 441 6.66 0.24 21.34
N THR A 442 7.57 1.21 21.35
CA THR A 442 8.79 1.17 22.17
C THR A 442 8.95 2.48 22.92
N ASP A 443 9.71 2.49 24.01
CA ASP A 443 9.99 3.73 24.73
C ASP A 443 10.75 4.73 23.85
N ALA A 444 10.35 6.00 23.93
CA ALA A 444 11.06 7.08 23.27
C ALA A 444 12.48 7.18 23.87
N SER A 445 13.48 7.29 23.00
CA SER A 445 14.85 7.55 23.44
C SER A 445 14.91 8.92 24.14
N ARG A 446 15.53 8.98 25.33
CA ARG A 446 15.79 10.25 25.99
C ARG A 446 16.87 11.03 25.24
N HIS A 447 16.57 12.29 24.96
CA HIS A 447 17.48 13.24 24.34
C HIS A 447 17.60 14.48 25.22
N THR A 448 18.80 15.02 25.37
CA THR A 448 18.98 16.33 26.02
C THR A 448 18.49 17.43 25.09
N ARG A 449 18.17 18.61 25.66
CA ARG A 449 17.79 19.78 24.85
C ARG A 449 18.89 20.17 23.87
N THR A 450 20.15 20.05 24.29
CA THR A 450 21.34 20.32 23.47
C THR A 450 21.43 19.36 22.29
N GLN A 451 21.26 18.04 22.50
CA GLN A 451 21.27 17.06 21.42
C GLN A 451 20.18 17.32 20.39
N VAL A 452 18.97 17.66 20.84
CA VAL A 452 17.85 17.98 19.93
C VAL A 452 18.17 19.22 19.11
N GLN A 453 18.72 20.27 19.73
CA GLN A 453 19.08 21.51 19.06
C GLN A 453 20.21 21.30 18.03
N LEU A 454 21.32 20.71 18.44
CA LEU A 454 22.48 20.47 17.58
C LEU A 454 22.15 19.51 16.43
N GLY A 455 21.42 18.43 16.73
CA GLY A 455 20.97 17.48 15.72
C GLY A 455 20.07 18.13 14.68
N LEU A 456 19.10 18.95 15.11
CA LEU A 456 18.19 19.64 14.21
C LEU A 456 18.93 20.65 13.31
N GLN A 457 19.85 21.45 13.87
CA GLN A 457 20.68 22.38 13.09
C GLN A 457 21.51 21.65 12.03
N ALA A 458 22.14 20.53 12.40
CA ALA A 458 22.94 19.74 11.46
C ALA A 458 22.07 19.08 10.37
N ILE A 459 20.83 18.72 10.68
CA ILE A 459 19.85 18.20 9.71
C ILE A 459 19.35 19.30 8.77
N GLU A 460 19.01 20.48 9.29
CA GLU A 460 18.57 21.65 8.52
C GLU A 460 19.65 22.11 7.52
N ASN A 461 20.92 22.11 7.93
CA ASN A 461 22.06 22.31 7.02
C ASN A 461 22.11 21.27 5.88
N GLY A 462 21.59 20.07 6.13
CA GLY A 462 21.45 19.03 5.13
C GLY A 462 20.41 19.33 4.06
N PHE A 463 19.43 20.20 4.33
CA PHE A 463 18.40 20.62 3.37
C PHE A 463 18.73 21.93 2.64
N ALA A 464 19.45 22.84 3.30
CA ALA A 464 19.75 24.16 2.79
C ALA A 464 20.29 24.14 1.35
N ALA A 465 19.83 25.09 0.53
CA ALA A 465 20.21 25.32 -0.87
C ALA A 465 19.95 24.16 -1.86
N ARG A 466 19.33 23.04 -1.46
CA ARG A 466 19.16 21.89 -2.37
C ARG A 466 18.27 22.15 -3.58
N LEU A 467 17.29 23.05 -3.46
CA LEU A 467 16.36 23.40 -4.52
C LEU A 467 16.44 24.88 -4.89
N GLU A 468 17.49 25.58 -4.49
CA GLU A 468 17.64 27.04 -4.69
C GLU A 468 17.50 27.46 -6.16
N ASN A 469 17.92 26.60 -7.08
CA ASN A 469 17.88 26.86 -8.53
C ASN A 469 16.74 26.12 -9.25
N THR A 470 15.78 25.58 -8.50
CA THR A 470 14.69 24.76 -9.05
C THR A 470 13.38 25.54 -8.99
N LYS A 471 12.75 25.72 -10.14
CA LYS A 471 11.44 26.35 -10.26
C LYS A 471 10.33 25.31 -10.13
N ILE A 472 9.40 25.53 -9.21
CA ILE A 472 8.33 24.59 -8.89
C ILE A 472 6.99 25.28 -9.07
N TYR A 473 6.12 24.65 -9.85
CA TYR A 473 4.73 25.07 -10.01
C TYR A 473 3.77 24.13 -9.27
N THR A 474 2.71 24.71 -8.72
CA THR A 474 1.58 24.00 -8.11
C THR A 474 0.27 24.49 -8.75
N PRO A 475 -0.62 23.61 -9.24
CA PRO A 475 -1.87 23.99 -9.90
C PRO A 475 -2.78 24.94 -9.11
N ASP A 476 -3.50 25.81 -9.83
CA ASP A 476 -4.37 26.87 -9.28
C ASP A 476 -5.40 26.36 -8.24
N GLY A 477 -5.38 26.97 -7.05
CA GLY A 477 -6.18 26.58 -5.89
C GLY A 477 -5.41 25.76 -4.84
N MET A 478 -4.20 25.30 -5.18
CA MET A 478 -3.29 24.60 -4.27
C MET A 478 -2.21 25.51 -3.71
N ASP A 479 -2.58 26.71 -3.26
CA ASP A 479 -1.66 27.61 -2.54
C ASP A 479 -0.97 26.82 -1.43
N ILE A 480 0.36 26.74 -1.50
CA ILE A 480 1.21 25.99 -0.57
C ILE A 480 1.04 26.45 0.89
N TYR A 481 0.47 27.63 1.12
CA TYR A 481 0.20 28.18 2.43
C TYR A 481 -1.29 28.13 2.84
N THR A 482 -2.20 27.68 1.96
CA THR A 482 -3.63 27.55 2.31
C THR A 482 -3.97 26.27 3.07
N PRO A 483 -5.10 26.26 3.80
CA PRO A 483 -5.53 25.11 4.57
C PRO A 483 -5.78 23.80 3.81
N THR A 484 -5.91 23.85 2.49
CA THR A 484 -6.25 22.70 1.62
C THR A 484 -5.28 22.53 0.45
N GLY A 485 -4.24 23.35 0.33
CA GLY A 485 -3.32 23.31 -0.80
C GLY A 485 -2.21 22.26 -0.67
N ALA A 486 -1.44 22.10 -1.76
CA ALA A 486 -0.39 21.08 -1.91
C ALA A 486 0.66 21.14 -0.80
N GLY A 487 0.90 22.34 -0.25
CA GLY A 487 1.85 22.55 0.84
C GLY A 487 1.51 21.79 2.11
N LYS A 488 0.26 21.37 2.34
CA LYS A 488 -0.13 20.50 3.48
C LYS A 488 0.06 19.02 3.23
N LEU A 489 0.33 18.61 2.00
CA LEU A 489 0.63 17.21 1.69
C LEU A 489 1.91 16.82 2.42
N ILE A 490 1.96 15.58 2.89
CA ILE A 490 3.12 15.05 3.60
C ILE A 490 4.18 14.65 2.59
N MET A 491 5.44 14.97 2.87
CA MET A 491 6.56 14.47 2.06
C MET A 491 6.53 12.93 2.02
N PRO A 492 6.40 12.30 0.84
CA PRO A 492 6.21 10.87 0.76
C PRO A 492 7.47 10.14 1.21
N LEU A 493 7.41 9.43 2.33
CA LEU A 493 8.50 8.56 2.77
C LEU A 493 8.20 7.16 2.27
N GLY A 494 8.61 6.84 1.04
CA GLY A 494 8.30 5.60 0.33
C GLY A 494 8.28 4.38 1.26
N ASN A 495 7.08 3.94 1.63
CA ASN A 495 6.87 2.83 2.55
C ASN A 495 6.69 1.58 1.71
N ARG A 496 7.75 0.76 1.60
CA ARG A 496 7.71 -0.54 0.89
C ARG A 496 6.56 -1.46 1.34
N ASN A 497 6.03 -1.22 2.55
CA ASN A 497 5.02 -2.03 3.21
C ASN A 497 3.79 -1.19 3.61
N SER A 498 3.53 -0.06 2.94
CA SER A 498 2.25 0.64 3.15
C SER A 498 1.17 0.08 2.25
N SER A 499 -0.03 -0.07 2.80
CA SER A 499 -1.23 -0.37 2.03
C SER A 499 -1.44 0.69 0.94
N GLN A 500 -1.78 0.26 -0.27
CA GLN A 500 -2.06 1.19 -1.36
C GLN A 500 -3.38 1.92 -1.07
N SER A 501 -3.35 3.24 -1.07
CA SER A 501 -4.54 4.09 -1.00
C SER A 501 -4.88 4.61 -2.40
N LEU A 502 -6.17 4.62 -2.75
CA LEU A 502 -6.62 5.24 -4.00
C LEU A 502 -6.36 6.74 -4.05
N ASP A 503 -6.38 7.41 -2.90
CA ASP A 503 -6.18 8.86 -2.76
C ASP A 503 -4.69 9.20 -2.51
N GLY A 504 -3.77 8.23 -2.66
CA GLY A 504 -2.34 8.44 -2.41
C GLY A 504 -1.98 8.71 -0.95
N LEU A 505 -2.90 8.45 -0.01
CA LEU A 505 -2.69 8.65 1.41
C LEU A 505 -1.63 7.68 1.95
N CYS A 506 -0.71 8.20 2.74
CA CYS A 506 0.34 7.44 3.41
C CYS A 506 0.22 7.56 4.93
N ARG A 507 0.98 6.74 5.68
CA ARG A 507 1.05 6.84 7.15
C ARG A 507 1.29 8.28 7.60
N PHE A 508 0.60 8.67 8.67
CA PHE A 508 0.55 10.02 9.23
C PHE A 508 -0.26 11.05 8.41
N SER A 509 -0.80 10.68 7.24
CA SER A 509 -1.73 11.55 6.49
C SER A 509 -2.94 11.88 7.35
N ARG A 510 -3.26 13.17 7.44
CA ARG A 510 -4.42 13.67 8.17
C ARG A 510 -5.41 14.23 7.16
N VAL A 511 -6.55 13.56 7.05
CA VAL A 511 -7.62 13.95 6.12
C VAL A 511 -8.74 14.56 6.94
N PRO A 512 -9.15 15.81 6.66
CA PRO A 512 -10.34 16.36 7.27
C PRO A 512 -11.58 15.56 6.88
N LEU A 513 -12.48 15.32 7.84
CA LEU A 513 -13.82 14.79 7.60
C LEU A 513 -14.71 15.99 7.23
N HIS A 514 -14.61 16.47 5.98
CA HIS A 514 -15.34 17.64 5.49
C HIS A 514 -16.34 17.30 4.39
N GLU A 515 -17.60 17.06 4.75
CA GLU A 515 -18.74 17.10 3.81
C GLU A 515 -19.98 17.56 4.59
N GLY A 516 -20.53 18.74 4.26
CA GLY A 516 -21.67 19.45 4.87
C GLY A 516 -22.45 18.82 6.04
N ALA A 517 -23.72 18.46 5.80
CA ALA A 517 -24.67 17.99 6.82
C ALA A 517 -24.41 16.54 7.30
N HIS A 518 -23.23 15.97 7.00
CA HIS A 518 -22.93 14.56 7.24
C HIS A 518 -22.61 14.32 8.71
N LYS A 519 -23.31 13.35 9.29
CA LYS A 519 -23.27 13.08 10.74
C LYS A 519 -22.62 11.75 11.07
N ILE A 520 -22.46 10.88 10.07
CA ILE A 520 -22.11 9.48 10.28
C ILE A 520 -20.87 9.12 9.48
N ILE A 521 -19.98 8.40 10.13
CA ILE A 521 -18.86 7.70 9.50
C ILE A 521 -19.32 6.25 9.25
N ARG A 522 -19.38 5.83 7.98
CA ARG A 522 -19.60 4.43 7.61
C ARG A 522 -18.26 3.80 7.25
N LEU A 523 -17.75 2.96 8.15
CA LEU A 523 -16.59 2.11 7.94
C LEU A 523 -17.00 0.89 7.13
N PHE A 524 -16.07 0.34 6.35
CA PHE A 524 -16.29 -0.94 5.67
C PHE A 524 -15.02 -1.77 5.57
N VAL A 525 -15.19 -3.08 5.44
CA VAL A 525 -14.19 -4.00 4.90
C VAL A 525 -14.82 -4.85 3.79
N TYR A 526 -14.04 -5.17 2.77
CA TYR A 526 -14.39 -6.09 1.69
C TYR A 526 -13.25 -7.09 1.47
N TRP A 527 -13.58 -8.35 1.15
CA TRP A 527 -12.60 -9.37 0.75
C TRP A 527 -13.24 -10.43 -0.14
N ASP A 528 -12.42 -11.13 -0.94
CA ASP A 528 -12.86 -12.20 -1.85
C ASP A 528 -12.03 -13.48 -1.65
N SER A 529 -12.19 -14.09 -0.48
CA SER A 529 -11.44 -15.27 -0.08
C SER A 529 -12.24 -16.07 0.94
N PRO A 530 -12.05 -17.40 1.02
CA PRO A 530 -12.66 -18.28 2.03
C PRO A 530 -12.06 -18.08 3.43
N ALA A 531 -11.84 -16.82 3.81
CA ALA A 531 -11.32 -16.36 5.07
C ALA A 531 -12.40 -15.63 5.88
N ASP A 532 -12.21 -15.66 7.19
CA ASP A 532 -13.02 -15.04 8.23
C ASP A 532 -12.34 -13.74 8.64
N ILE A 533 -12.89 -12.61 8.19
CA ILE A 533 -12.33 -11.27 8.36
C ILE A 533 -13.26 -10.46 9.24
N ASP A 534 -12.78 -10.08 10.42
CA ASP A 534 -13.53 -9.25 11.35
C ASP A 534 -13.24 -7.76 11.09
N LEU A 535 -14.30 -6.96 10.92
CA LEU A 535 -14.27 -5.53 11.16
C LEU A 535 -14.64 -5.25 12.63
N SER A 536 -13.92 -4.35 13.28
CA SER A 536 -14.29 -3.87 14.61
C SER A 536 -13.96 -2.40 14.78
N LEU A 537 -14.54 -1.76 15.79
CA LEU A 537 -14.32 -0.37 16.11
C LEU A 537 -14.09 -0.20 17.61
N MET A 538 -12.92 0.29 17.98
CA MET A 538 -12.58 0.63 19.36
C MET A 538 -12.81 2.12 19.62
N LEU A 539 -13.39 2.44 20.77
CA LEU A 539 -13.76 3.79 21.19
C LEU A 539 -12.98 4.22 22.42
N TYR A 540 -12.43 5.43 22.40
CA TYR A 540 -11.61 5.98 23.47
C TYR A 540 -12.02 7.41 23.82
N ASP A 541 -11.81 7.77 25.08
CA ASP A 541 -12.03 9.12 25.57
C ASP A 541 -10.88 10.09 25.17
N ALA A 542 -10.94 11.34 25.64
CA ALA A 542 -9.91 12.34 25.34
C ALA A 542 -8.53 12.07 25.98
N LYS A 543 -8.45 11.17 26.95
CA LYS A 543 -7.21 10.72 27.61
C LYS A 543 -6.63 9.46 26.96
N GLY A 544 -7.37 8.83 26.05
CA GLY A 544 -6.99 7.57 25.44
C GLY A 544 -7.35 6.36 26.29
N GLU A 545 -8.27 6.51 27.26
CA GLU A 545 -8.81 5.40 28.03
C GLU A 545 -9.95 4.72 27.24
N PRO A 546 -10.02 3.38 27.24
CA PRO A 546 -11.04 2.65 26.49
C PRO A 546 -12.44 2.90 27.07
N LEU A 547 -13.41 3.20 26.20
CA LEU A 547 -14.82 3.38 26.54
C LEU A 547 -15.71 2.20 26.11
N GLY A 548 -15.21 1.34 25.20
CA GLY A 548 -15.97 0.25 24.60
C GLY A 548 -15.74 0.17 23.10
N GLY A 549 -16.54 -0.61 22.39
CA GLY A 549 -16.40 -0.77 20.95
C GLY A 549 -17.51 -1.62 20.37
N VAL A 550 -17.59 -1.68 19.05
CA VAL A 550 -18.47 -2.62 18.34
C VAL A 550 -17.62 -3.64 17.58
N TRP A 551 -18.04 -4.90 17.61
CA TRP A 551 -17.41 -6.01 16.89
C TRP A 551 -18.47 -7.09 16.61
N TYR A 552 -18.09 -8.19 15.98
CA TYR A 552 -19.02 -9.27 15.65
C TYR A 552 -19.86 -9.71 16.87
N GLY A 553 -19.26 -9.87 18.05
CA GLY A 553 -19.92 -10.38 19.26
C GLY A 553 -20.66 -9.34 20.09
N ASP A 554 -20.47 -8.04 19.82
CA ASP A 554 -21.21 -6.94 20.44
C ASP A 554 -21.45 -5.85 19.39
N GLN A 555 -22.60 -5.96 18.72
CA GLN A 555 -22.86 -5.28 17.45
C GLN A 555 -23.41 -3.85 17.62
N GLN A 556 -23.56 -3.38 18.85
CA GLN A 556 -24.10 -2.05 19.12
C GLN A 556 -23.50 -1.50 20.41
N VAL A 557 -23.13 -0.21 20.39
CA VAL A 557 -22.85 0.54 21.62
C VAL A 557 -23.82 1.70 21.69
N ASP A 558 -24.71 1.65 22.68
CA ASP A 558 -25.83 2.56 22.86
C ASP A 558 -26.49 2.89 21.51
N ASP A 559 -26.93 4.13 21.27
CA ASP A 559 -27.64 4.49 20.03
C ASP A 559 -26.73 5.12 18.95
N TYR A 560 -25.41 5.01 19.07
CA TYR A 560 -24.48 5.80 18.25
C TYR A 560 -23.46 5.01 17.43
N ALA A 561 -23.29 3.70 17.66
CA ALA A 561 -22.41 2.85 16.87
C ALA A 561 -23.04 1.47 16.61
N TYR A 562 -22.99 1.01 15.36
CA TYR A 562 -23.66 -0.24 14.94
C TYR A 562 -22.79 -1.05 13.96
N HIS A 563 -22.70 -2.35 14.18
CA HIS A 563 -22.08 -3.33 13.28
C HIS A 563 -23.14 -3.93 12.34
N SER A 564 -22.79 -4.21 11.09
CA SER A 564 -23.72 -4.82 10.12
C SER A 564 -24.07 -6.27 10.41
N GLY A 565 -23.30 -6.90 11.29
CA GLY A 565 -23.24 -8.34 11.50
C GLY A 565 -22.01 -8.98 10.85
N ASP A 566 -21.81 -10.26 11.11
CA ASP A 566 -20.57 -11.00 10.86
C ASP A 566 -20.70 -11.87 9.59
N VAL A 567 -19.77 -11.72 8.64
CA VAL A 567 -19.65 -12.58 7.47
C VAL A 567 -18.35 -13.37 7.59
N THR A 568 -18.45 -14.69 7.71
CA THR A 568 -17.29 -15.52 8.05
C THR A 568 -16.64 -16.26 6.86
N ASP A 569 -17.16 -16.04 5.66
CA ASP A 569 -16.61 -16.55 4.40
C ASP A 569 -16.80 -15.46 3.33
N GLY A 570 -15.72 -15.06 2.67
CA GLY A 570 -15.73 -14.06 1.62
C GLY A 570 -15.71 -14.61 0.20
N THR A 571 -15.89 -15.91 -0.01
CA THR A 571 -15.86 -16.52 -1.35
C THR A 571 -16.92 -15.86 -2.26
N GLY A 572 -16.47 -15.24 -3.35
CA GLY A 572 -17.34 -14.49 -4.27
C GLY A 572 -17.57 -13.03 -3.84
N GLY A 573 -16.82 -12.54 -2.86
CA GLY A 573 -16.88 -11.20 -2.29
C GLY A 573 -17.79 -11.09 -1.07
N ALA A 574 -17.28 -10.55 0.03
CA ALA A 574 -18.04 -10.22 1.25
C ALA A 574 -17.82 -8.78 1.72
N TRP A 575 -18.79 -8.25 2.46
CA TRP A 575 -18.79 -6.93 3.06
C TRP A 575 -19.20 -6.96 4.53
N GLU A 576 -18.49 -6.18 5.34
CA GLU A 576 -18.96 -5.73 6.65
C GLU A 576 -18.89 -4.22 6.76
N PHE A 577 -19.81 -3.65 7.55
CA PHE A 577 -19.94 -2.22 7.77
C PHE A 577 -20.05 -1.91 9.26
N ILE A 578 -19.50 -0.76 9.66
CA ILE A 578 -19.77 -0.15 10.95
C ILE A 578 -20.18 1.29 10.72
N ASP A 579 -21.34 1.68 11.23
CA ASP A 579 -21.75 3.08 11.23
C ASP A 579 -21.55 3.70 12.61
N LEU A 580 -21.00 4.92 12.63
CA LEU A 580 -20.75 5.71 13.83
C LEU A 580 -21.30 7.13 13.69
N ASN A 581 -22.25 7.52 14.54
CA ASN A 581 -22.76 8.88 14.63
C ASN A 581 -21.81 9.77 15.46
N ILE A 582 -21.24 10.78 14.81
CA ILE A 582 -20.23 11.66 15.40
C ILE A 582 -20.77 12.43 16.61
N ALA A 583 -21.96 13.03 16.49
CA ALA A 583 -22.48 13.93 17.53
C ALA A 583 -22.92 13.18 18.78
N GLU A 584 -23.54 12.02 18.60
CA GLU A 584 -23.99 11.16 19.71
C GLU A 584 -22.80 10.49 20.41
N ALA A 585 -21.79 10.03 19.66
CA ALA A 585 -20.55 9.52 20.24
C ALA A 585 -19.83 10.57 21.10
N LEU A 586 -19.73 11.82 20.60
CA LEU A 586 -19.16 12.93 21.37
C LEU A 586 -19.94 13.21 22.66
N ALA A 587 -21.28 13.08 22.64
CA ALA A 587 -22.11 13.22 23.84
C ALA A 587 -21.80 12.14 24.89
N GLN A 588 -21.38 10.95 24.45
CA GLN A 588 -20.92 9.85 25.29
C GLN A 588 -19.42 9.92 25.63
N LYS A 589 -18.79 11.09 25.48
CA LYS A 589 -17.36 11.37 25.76
C LYS A 589 -16.38 10.63 24.87
N VAL A 590 -16.84 9.97 23.80
CA VAL A 590 -15.95 9.37 22.80
C VAL A 590 -15.25 10.49 22.03
N ARG A 591 -13.93 10.47 22.02
CA ARG A 591 -13.12 11.36 21.19
C ARG A 591 -12.48 10.64 20.02
N TYR A 592 -11.94 9.45 20.28
CA TYR A 592 -11.21 8.69 19.28
C TYR A 592 -11.97 7.41 18.92
N ALA A 593 -12.13 7.17 17.63
CA ALA A 593 -12.69 5.94 17.09
C ALA A 593 -11.65 5.29 16.17
N ILE A 594 -11.35 4.02 16.38
CA ILE A 594 -10.23 3.32 15.75
C ILE A 594 -10.75 2.01 15.16
N PRO A 595 -10.96 1.94 13.83
CA PRO A 595 -11.29 0.67 13.20
C PRO A 595 -10.13 -0.30 13.29
N THR A 596 -10.45 -1.58 13.40
CA THR A 596 -9.50 -2.67 13.38
C THR A 596 -9.98 -3.73 12.40
N VAL A 597 -9.07 -4.29 11.60
CA VAL A 597 -9.37 -5.41 10.71
C VAL A 597 -8.54 -6.61 11.15
N HIS A 598 -9.18 -7.77 11.31
CA HIS A 598 -8.51 -8.97 11.77
C HIS A 598 -8.82 -10.18 10.90
N LEU A 599 -7.81 -10.98 10.59
CA LEU A 599 -7.97 -12.32 10.04
C LEU A 599 -8.21 -13.30 11.20
N TYR A 600 -9.48 -13.54 11.50
CA TYR A 600 -9.90 -14.47 12.56
C TYR A 600 -9.47 -15.89 12.20
N ALA A 601 -9.83 -16.36 11.01
CA ALA A 601 -9.50 -17.69 10.50
C ALA A 601 -9.28 -17.67 8.97
N GLY A 602 -8.32 -18.46 8.48
CA GLY A 602 -8.18 -18.74 7.04
C GLY A 602 -8.82 -20.08 6.69
N TYR A 603 -8.93 -20.38 5.39
CA TYR A 603 -9.55 -21.64 4.95
C TYR A 603 -8.82 -22.87 5.52
N GLY A 604 -9.55 -23.72 6.24
CA GLY A 604 -9.03 -24.94 6.89
C GLY A 604 -8.43 -24.74 8.30
N GLY A 605 -8.64 -23.58 8.92
CA GLY A 605 -8.13 -23.23 10.25
C GLY A 605 -8.97 -23.64 11.46
N THR A 606 -9.77 -24.73 11.38
CA THR A 606 -10.28 -25.33 12.62
C THR A 606 -9.17 -26.17 13.25
N HIS A 607 -9.10 -26.16 14.59
CA HIS A 607 -8.17 -26.93 15.42
C HIS A 607 -8.31 -28.45 15.26
N VAL A 608 -8.08 -29.00 14.07
CA VAL A 608 -8.04 -30.44 13.84
C VAL A 608 -6.58 -30.87 13.88
N HIS A 609 -6.12 -31.24 15.08
CA HIS A 609 -4.96 -32.11 15.25
C HIS A 609 -5.27 -33.48 14.64
N GLY A 610 -5.20 -33.59 13.32
CA GLY A 610 -5.36 -34.84 12.57
C GLY A 610 -4.05 -35.19 11.86
N PRO A 611 -3.47 -36.38 12.07
CA PRO A 611 -2.19 -36.76 11.46
C PRO A 611 -2.45 -37.33 10.06
N GLN A 612 -2.61 -36.46 9.05
CA GLN A 612 -2.31 -36.77 7.64
C GLN A 612 -2.61 -35.56 6.74
N GLU A 613 -1.56 -34.88 6.31
CA GLU A 613 -1.63 -33.88 5.24
C GLU A 613 -2.03 -34.58 3.93
N CYS A 614 -3.22 -34.30 3.39
CA CYS A 614 -3.58 -34.75 2.05
C CYS A 614 -2.75 -33.95 1.01
N PRO A 615 -2.11 -34.59 0.02
CA PRO A 615 -1.42 -33.89 -1.08
C PRO A 615 -2.31 -32.91 -1.85
N CYS A 616 -3.64 -33.11 -1.81
CA CYS A 616 -4.66 -32.24 -2.39
C CYS A 616 -4.83 -30.88 -1.66
N GLN A 617 -4.42 -30.77 -0.40
CA GLN A 617 -4.47 -29.53 0.38
C GLN A 617 -3.36 -28.53 0.02
N LYS A 618 -2.33 -28.95 -0.74
CA LYS A 618 -1.30 -28.02 -1.26
C LYS A 618 -1.83 -27.05 -2.31
N LEU A 619 -3.01 -27.32 -2.88
CA LEU A 619 -3.60 -26.48 -3.93
C LEU A 619 -4.44 -25.31 -3.38
N TYR A 620 -4.89 -25.37 -2.12
CA TYR A 620 -5.62 -24.28 -1.47
C TYR A 620 -4.65 -23.52 -0.57
N ARG A 621 -4.29 -22.28 -0.95
CA ARG A 621 -3.55 -21.37 -0.04
C ARG A 621 -4.40 -21.21 1.22
N GLN A 622 -3.84 -21.55 2.38
CA GLN A 622 -4.41 -21.13 3.65
C GLN A 622 -4.03 -19.67 3.86
N GLU A 623 -5.01 -18.79 4.01
CA GLU A 623 -4.77 -17.40 4.40
C GLU A 623 -4.20 -17.39 5.83
N ARG A 624 -2.93 -16.99 5.98
CA ARG A 624 -2.25 -16.94 7.28
C ARG A 624 -2.08 -15.52 7.78
N THR A 625 -2.04 -14.57 6.85
CA THR A 625 -1.84 -13.14 7.06
C THR A 625 -2.84 -12.36 6.21
N LEU A 626 -3.05 -11.08 6.52
CA LEU A 626 -3.92 -10.21 5.72
C LEU A 626 -3.42 -10.06 4.28
N ALA A 627 -2.11 -10.17 4.04
CA ALA A 627 -1.50 -10.18 2.71
C ALA A 627 -1.85 -11.41 1.86
N ASP A 628 -2.29 -12.51 2.49
CA ASP A 628 -2.72 -13.72 1.77
C ASP A 628 -4.18 -13.63 1.31
N VAL A 629 -4.95 -12.70 1.88
CA VAL A 629 -6.39 -12.53 1.61
C VAL A 629 -6.57 -11.76 0.31
N ASN A 630 -7.28 -12.36 -0.64
CA ASN A 630 -7.55 -11.73 -1.91
C ASN A 630 -8.48 -10.53 -1.73
N ASP A 631 -8.10 -9.41 -2.37
CA ASP A 631 -8.93 -8.21 -2.51
C ASP A 631 -9.44 -7.63 -1.19
N LEU A 632 -8.58 -7.69 -0.17
CA LEU A 632 -8.88 -7.13 1.15
C LEU A 632 -8.80 -5.59 1.13
N PHE A 633 -9.95 -4.94 1.04
CA PHE A 633 -10.09 -3.48 1.10
C PHE A 633 -10.71 -3.06 2.43
N VAL A 634 -10.18 -1.98 3.01
CA VAL A 634 -10.79 -1.30 4.17
C VAL A 634 -10.94 0.19 3.85
N GLY A 635 -11.98 0.84 4.34
CA GLY A 635 -12.11 2.28 4.18
C GLY A 635 -13.29 2.87 4.92
N PHE A 636 -13.64 4.09 4.56
CA PHE A 636 -14.82 4.76 5.11
C PHE A 636 -15.47 5.71 4.11
N THR A 637 -16.73 6.04 4.36
CA THR A 637 -17.49 7.09 3.67
C THR A 637 -18.29 7.93 4.67
N MET A 638 -18.62 9.17 4.29
CA MET A 638 -19.41 10.09 5.12
C MET A 638 -20.88 10.05 4.69
N VAL A 639 -21.77 9.76 5.63
CA VAL A 639 -23.20 9.57 5.34
C VAL A 639 -24.04 10.70 5.96
N PRO A 640 -24.99 11.30 5.22
CA PRO A 640 -25.79 12.43 5.70
C PRO A 640 -26.73 12.08 6.86
N ARG A 641 -27.27 10.86 6.85
CA ARG A 641 -28.22 10.36 7.86
C ARG A 641 -28.27 8.84 7.85
N ALA A 642 -28.76 8.27 8.94
CA ALA A 642 -29.07 6.85 9.01
C ALA A 642 -29.97 6.41 7.84
N GLY A 643 -29.61 5.29 7.21
CA GLY A 643 -30.31 4.73 6.06
C GLY A 643 -30.04 5.42 4.72
N ALA A 644 -29.19 6.44 4.66
CA ALA A 644 -28.57 6.86 3.40
C ALA A 644 -27.39 5.93 3.09
N GLY A 645 -27.27 5.46 1.85
CA GLY A 645 -26.19 4.54 1.46
C GLY A 645 -26.49 3.05 1.68
N LYS A 646 -27.76 2.65 1.81
CA LYS A 646 -28.20 1.23 1.86
C LYS A 646 -27.77 0.39 0.66
N ASP A 647 -27.16 1.03 -0.32
CA ASP A 647 -26.88 0.47 -1.62
C ASP A 647 -25.41 0.62 -2.03
N VAL A 648 -24.59 1.10 -1.10
CA VAL A 648 -23.12 1.13 -1.25
C VAL A 648 -22.58 -0.26 -0.95
N HIS A 649 -22.79 -1.18 -1.90
CA HIS A 649 -22.28 -2.57 -1.87
C HIS A 649 -21.22 -2.82 -2.96
N GLU A 650 -20.55 -1.75 -3.40
CA GLU A 650 -19.55 -1.82 -4.46
C GLU A 650 -18.29 -1.02 -4.08
N VAL A 651 -17.13 -1.67 -4.16
CA VAL A 651 -15.83 -1.10 -3.75
C VAL A 651 -15.51 0.15 -4.56
N SER A 652 -15.96 0.22 -5.82
CA SER A 652 -15.77 1.37 -6.71
C SER A 652 -16.40 2.67 -6.19
N GLN A 653 -17.41 2.58 -5.31
CA GLN A 653 -18.16 3.73 -4.81
C GLN A 653 -17.49 4.43 -3.64
N VAL A 654 -16.50 3.81 -2.99
CA VAL A 654 -15.77 4.40 -1.86
C VAL A 654 -14.37 4.85 -2.27
N ARG A 655 -14.08 6.12 -2.03
CA ARG A 655 -12.81 6.79 -2.37
C ARG A 655 -11.71 6.48 -1.37
N THR A 656 -11.98 6.81 -0.10
CA THR A 656 -10.99 6.69 0.95
C THR A 656 -10.92 5.25 1.44
N LYS A 657 -10.23 4.42 0.64
CA LYS A 657 -9.98 3.02 0.92
C LYS A 657 -8.52 2.64 0.73
N PHE A 658 -8.14 1.55 1.37
CA PHE A 658 -6.80 1.01 1.47
C PHE A 658 -6.85 -0.49 1.13
N MET A 659 -5.93 -0.94 0.29
CA MET A 659 -5.72 -2.38 0.07
C MET A 659 -4.77 -2.90 1.15
N LEU A 660 -5.29 -3.66 2.10
CA LEU A 660 -4.51 -4.17 3.22
C LEU A 660 -3.57 -5.28 2.74
N THR A 661 -2.27 -5.09 2.96
CA THR A 661 -1.23 -6.05 2.56
C THR A 661 -0.30 -6.40 3.71
N SER A 662 -0.82 -6.36 4.95
CA SER A 662 -0.03 -6.62 6.15
C SER A 662 0.40 -8.09 6.22
N ALA A 663 1.67 -8.34 6.52
CA ALA A 663 2.17 -9.67 6.85
C ALA A 663 1.77 -10.13 8.28
N GLY A 664 0.94 -9.36 8.97
CA GLY A 664 0.29 -9.73 10.23
C GLY A 664 -1.10 -10.30 10.04
N ARG A 665 -1.73 -10.69 11.15
CA ARG A 665 -3.15 -11.09 11.18
C ARG A 665 -4.08 -9.94 11.50
N GLY A 666 -3.58 -8.82 12.02
CA GLY A 666 -4.37 -7.66 12.37
C GLY A 666 -3.87 -6.39 11.71
N SER A 667 -4.75 -5.39 11.55
CA SER A 667 -4.42 -4.06 11.06
C SER A 667 -5.16 -2.98 11.84
N LEU A 668 -4.46 -1.90 12.14
CA LEU A 668 -5.01 -0.61 12.58
C LEU A 668 -4.82 0.39 11.44
N PRO A 669 -5.81 0.54 10.54
CA PRO A 669 -5.65 1.37 9.34
C PRO A 669 -5.82 2.87 9.63
N LEU A 670 -6.69 3.25 10.57
CA LEU A 670 -7.14 4.64 10.77
C LEU A 670 -7.33 4.99 12.25
N ILE A 671 -7.18 6.28 12.58
CA ILE A 671 -7.62 6.89 13.83
C ILE A 671 -8.51 8.09 13.51
N PHE A 672 -9.77 8.07 13.92
CA PHE A 672 -10.68 9.21 13.81
C PHE A 672 -10.63 10.05 15.08
N ASP A 673 -10.29 11.34 14.99
CA ASP A 673 -10.55 12.34 16.05
C ASP A 673 -11.89 13.01 15.74
N LEU A 674 -12.94 12.59 16.46
CA LEU A 674 -14.32 13.02 16.23
C LEU A 674 -14.52 14.50 16.57
N ARG A 675 -13.74 15.03 17.52
CA ARG A 675 -13.82 16.42 17.95
C ARG A 675 -13.20 17.35 16.91
N GLU A 676 -12.00 17.01 16.44
CA GLU A 676 -11.29 17.79 15.42
C GLU A 676 -11.84 17.51 14.00
N ARG A 677 -12.66 16.46 13.84
CA ARG A 677 -13.16 15.95 12.55
C ARG A 677 -12.02 15.66 11.59
N VAL A 678 -11.07 14.87 12.04
CA VAL A 678 -9.90 14.48 11.25
C VAL A 678 -9.70 12.98 11.37
N VAL A 679 -9.47 12.31 10.24
CA VAL A 679 -8.94 10.95 10.23
C VAL A 679 -7.43 10.99 10.01
N THR A 680 -6.69 10.17 10.76
CA THR A 680 -5.26 9.98 10.60
C THR A 680 -5.00 8.58 10.09
N VAL A 681 -4.26 8.45 9.00
CA VAL A 681 -3.86 7.16 8.43
C VAL A 681 -2.70 6.59 9.24
N THR A 682 -2.91 5.42 9.82
CA THR A 682 -1.89 4.73 10.62
C THR A 682 -1.26 3.57 9.87
N ASP A 683 -2.09 2.80 9.14
CA ASP A 683 -1.69 1.66 8.31
C ASP A 683 -0.63 0.77 9.00
N ALA A 684 -0.94 0.37 10.24
CA ALA A 684 -0.03 -0.38 11.10
C ALA A 684 -0.52 -1.82 11.24
N GLY A 685 0.30 -2.78 10.81
CA GLY A 685 0.04 -4.20 11.01
C GLY A 685 0.31 -4.63 12.44
N LEU A 686 -0.48 -5.58 12.95
CA LEU A 686 -0.34 -6.21 14.26
C LEU A 686 -0.19 -7.74 14.14
N ARG A 687 0.72 -8.31 14.95
CA ARG A 687 1.12 -9.73 14.84
C ARG A 687 0.09 -10.68 15.44
N GLY A 688 -0.67 -10.23 16.42
CA GLY A 688 -1.63 -11.04 17.18
C GLY A 688 -3.08 -10.61 16.97
N TYR A 689 -3.96 -11.25 17.74
CA TYR A 689 -5.37 -10.89 17.85
C TYR A 689 -5.52 -9.46 18.36
N ILE A 690 -6.47 -8.73 17.80
CA ILE A 690 -6.77 -7.35 18.20
C ILE A 690 -8.07 -7.40 19.00
N ASN A 691 -7.98 -7.30 20.33
CA ASN A 691 -9.13 -7.03 21.18
C ASN A 691 -8.92 -5.75 22.00
N ILE A 692 -10.01 -5.14 22.45
CA ILE A 692 -9.99 -3.83 23.09
C ILE A 692 -9.18 -3.83 24.39
N VAL A 693 -9.17 -4.94 25.12
CA VAL A 693 -8.53 -5.06 26.44
C VAL A 693 -7.02 -5.26 26.30
N GLU A 694 -6.59 -6.21 25.48
CA GLU A 694 -5.17 -6.56 25.27
C GLU A 694 -4.45 -5.50 24.42
N SER A 695 -5.18 -4.83 23.52
CA SER A 695 -4.61 -3.81 22.63
C SER A 695 -4.65 -2.40 23.20
N ALA A 696 -5.34 -2.16 24.33
CA ALA A 696 -5.53 -0.83 24.92
C ALA A 696 -4.21 -0.05 25.08
N ARG A 697 -3.15 -0.68 25.61
CA ARG A 697 -1.84 -0.04 25.80
C ARG A 697 -1.17 0.33 24.47
N THR A 698 -1.24 -0.57 23.49
CA THR A 698 -0.69 -0.34 22.15
C THR A 698 -1.42 0.82 21.48
N VAL A 699 -2.75 0.82 21.58
CA VAL A 699 -3.60 1.86 21.01
C VAL A 699 -3.42 3.20 21.73
N GLN A 700 -3.32 3.23 23.05
CA GLN A 700 -3.03 4.44 23.83
C GLN A 700 -1.68 5.04 23.44
N ALA A 701 -0.63 4.23 23.35
CA ALA A 701 0.68 4.71 22.91
C ALA A 701 0.70 5.15 21.44
N MET A 702 -0.11 4.53 20.58
CA MET A 702 -0.34 5.02 19.22
C MET A 702 -1.05 6.37 19.24
N LEU A 703 -2.14 6.53 19.99
CA LEU A 703 -2.86 7.79 20.14
C LEU A 703 -1.93 8.91 20.62
N GLU A 704 -1.10 8.66 21.63
CA GLU A 704 -0.07 9.59 22.09
C GLU A 704 0.91 9.96 20.97
N THR A 705 1.41 8.96 20.25
CA THR A 705 2.33 9.16 19.13
C THR A 705 1.68 10.04 18.06
N PHE A 706 0.50 9.68 17.56
CA PHE A 706 -0.18 10.38 16.45
C PHE A 706 -0.73 11.75 16.83
N ARG A 707 -1.09 11.97 18.11
CA ARG A 707 -1.58 13.27 18.60
C ARG A 707 -0.54 14.38 18.41
N HIS A 708 0.70 14.08 18.76
CA HIS A 708 1.80 15.04 18.74
C HIS A 708 2.65 14.98 17.47
N HIS A 709 2.62 13.86 16.74
CA HIS A 709 3.36 13.72 15.51
C HIS A 709 2.91 14.75 14.48
N ARG A 710 3.88 15.49 13.97
CA ARG A 710 3.73 16.42 12.86
C ARG A 710 4.77 16.03 11.81
N PRO A 711 4.35 15.32 10.76
CA PRO A 711 5.23 14.98 9.66
C PRO A 711 5.55 16.23 8.85
N MET A 712 6.72 16.23 8.24
CA MET A 712 7.19 17.26 7.32
C MET A 712 6.26 17.34 6.11
N THR A 713 5.75 18.54 5.88
CA THR A 713 4.89 18.83 4.75
C THR A 713 5.71 19.27 3.54
N VAL A 714 5.08 19.33 2.36
CA VAL A 714 5.70 19.89 1.15
C VAL A 714 6.11 21.34 1.40
N ALA A 715 5.27 22.15 2.07
CA ALA A 715 5.62 23.54 2.38
C ALA A 715 6.87 23.63 3.29
N ASP A 716 6.95 22.79 4.33
CA ASP A 716 8.14 22.73 5.20
C ASP A 716 9.41 22.39 4.39
N TYR A 717 9.27 21.46 3.43
CA TYR A 717 10.37 21.02 2.58
C TYR A 717 10.85 22.11 1.62
N LEU A 718 9.92 22.76 0.91
CA LEU A 718 10.26 23.84 -0.02
C LEU A 718 10.94 25.00 0.72
N ALA A 719 10.44 25.37 1.90
CA ALA A 719 11.04 26.41 2.74
C ALA A 719 12.47 26.07 3.18
N LEU A 720 12.73 24.84 3.63
CA LEU A 720 14.06 24.42 4.11
C LEU A 720 15.07 24.21 2.99
N THR A 721 14.61 24.00 1.75
CA THR A 721 15.47 23.75 0.59
C THR A 721 15.70 24.97 -0.28
N TRP A 722 15.08 26.10 0.07
CA TRP A 722 15.11 27.37 -0.66
C TRP A 722 14.52 27.29 -2.08
N ALA A 723 13.54 26.42 -2.28
CA ALA A 723 12.92 26.25 -3.59
C ALA A 723 12.24 27.53 -4.10
N ASN A 724 12.31 27.76 -5.41
CA ASN A 724 11.64 28.89 -6.06
C ASN A 724 10.25 28.46 -6.58
N VAL A 725 9.18 28.98 -6.00
CA VAL A 725 7.81 28.65 -6.41
C VAL A 725 7.33 29.68 -7.44
N VAL A 726 6.98 29.22 -8.65
CA VAL A 726 6.59 30.07 -9.79
C VAL A 726 5.08 30.02 -10.03
N GLU A 727 4.55 31.08 -10.66
CA GLU A 727 3.11 31.26 -10.89
C GLU A 727 2.58 30.53 -12.14
N ALA A 728 3.44 30.16 -13.08
CA ALA A 728 3.04 29.57 -14.35
C ALA A 728 3.71 28.19 -14.61
N PRO A 729 2.97 27.20 -15.13
CA PRO A 729 3.48 25.85 -15.34
C PRO A 729 4.60 25.77 -16.39
N ASP A 730 4.61 26.67 -17.36
CA ASP A 730 5.62 26.76 -18.43
C ASP A 730 6.97 27.31 -17.93
N GLU A 731 6.99 28.01 -16.80
CA GLU A 731 8.21 28.50 -16.16
C GLU A 731 8.85 27.47 -15.23
N ALA A 732 8.17 26.36 -14.92
CA ALA A 732 8.58 25.42 -13.90
C ALA A 732 9.42 24.25 -14.42
N ASP A 733 10.43 23.87 -13.64
CA ASP A 733 11.17 22.61 -13.84
C ASP A 733 10.35 21.41 -13.33
N ILE A 734 9.50 21.62 -12.32
CA ILE A 734 8.64 20.60 -11.71
C ILE A 734 7.22 21.13 -11.56
N CYS A 735 6.25 20.41 -12.14
CA CYS A 735 4.82 20.62 -11.89
C CYS A 735 4.31 19.60 -10.87
N LEU A 736 3.96 20.06 -9.67
CA LEU A 736 3.49 19.19 -8.60
C LEU A 736 1.98 18.92 -8.70
N GLU A 737 1.62 17.65 -8.57
CA GLU A 737 0.25 17.16 -8.46
C GLU A 737 0.06 16.50 -7.08
N PRO A 738 -1.19 16.35 -6.58
CA PRO A 738 -1.47 15.72 -5.29
C PRO A 738 -1.36 14.18 -5.37
N THR A 739 -0.31 13.67 -6.00
CA THR A 739 -0.04 12.25 -6.17
C THR A 739 1.34 11.90 -5.60
N VAL A 740 1.47 10.70 -5.02
CA VAL A 740 2.77 10.22 -4.49
C VAL A 740 3.84 10.23 -5.58
N ALA A 741 3.49 9.90 -6.82
CA ALA A 741 4.40 9.91 -7.95
C ALA A 741 4.93 11.33 -8.25
N SER A 742 4.04 12.32 -8.30
CA SER A 742 4.45 13.71 -8.55
C SER A 742 5.27 14.28 -7.39
N LEU A 743 4.82 14.09 -6.14
CA LEU A 743 5.57 14.54 -4.95
C LEU A 743 6.95 13.89 -4.82
N SER A 744 7.11 12.65 -5.31
CA SER A 744 8.41 11.96 -5.29
C SER A 744 9.46 12.60 -6.21
N GLN A 745 9.05 13.45 -7.17
CA GLN A 745 9.97 14.20 -8.03
C GLN A 745 10.87 15.15 -7.21
N LEU A 746 10.37 15.63 -6.07
CA LEU A 746 11.11 16.46 -5.12
C LEU A 746 12.38 15.78 -4.55
N TYR A 747 12.50 14.45 -4.68
CA TYR A 747 13.69 13.71 -4.26
C TYR A 747 14.72 13.46 -5.37
N LEU A 748 14.35 13.65 -6.65
CA LEU A 748 15.13 13.15 -7.78
C LEU A 748 16.32 14.05 -8.17
N GLN A 749 16.35 15.31 -7.76
CA GLN A 749 17.37 16.27 -8.23
C GLN A 749 18.78 16.10 -7.63
N ASN A 750 18.98 15.18 -6.67
CA ASN A 750 20.31 14.94 -6.08
C ASN A 750 21.15 13.88 -6.81
N THR A 751 20.73 13.40 -7.99
CA THR A 751 21.59 12.59 -8.86
C THR A 751 22.34 13.45 -9.88
N SER A 752 22.93 14.57 -9.46
CA SER A 752 24.08 15.09 -10.19
C SER A 752 25.28 14.17 -9.91
N PRO A 753 25.95 13.63 -10.94
CA PRO A 753 27.14 12.82 -10.73
C PRO A 753 28.27 13.73 -10.24
N GLN A 754 28.60 13.63 -8.95
CA GLN A 754 29.93 13.96 -8.44
C GLN A 754 30.61 12.68 -7.97
#